data_AF-A0AAN7BTL4-F1
#
_entry.id   AF-A0AAN7BTL4-F1
#
_cell.length_a   1.000
_cell.length_b   1.000
_cell.length_c   1.000
_cell.angle_alpha   90.00
_cell.angle_beta   90.00
_cell.angle_gamma   90.00
#
_symmetry.space_group_name_H-M   'P 1'
#
loop_
_entity.id
_entity.type
_entity.pdbx_description
1 polymer ?
#
loop_
_entity_poly.entity_id
_entity_poly.type
_entity_poly.pdbx_seq_one_letter_code
_entity_poly.pdbx_strand_id
1 'polypeptide(L)'
;MATLQAIKYSRGKLLVLDQLRLPHEHHYDEVSTAEEAFNCIRSMRVRGAPAIAIVAALAHAVELHNGACTATTPEEESRPTAVDLSNAINLLKVASRAAKIEGLAHPEAKEAILNAYILKAEEILSQDLENNTSIGAHGAAWLKQQYNASPDHKISVLTHCNTGSLATSGHGTALGIIRSLHSEGLLHHAYCTETRPYNQGSRLTSFELVMAAALFNLYRESQNIGAVIVGADRVVRNGDTANKIGTYSLAVLARHHGVKFVVAAPTTSIDLFTETGKDIEIEQRKKEELTQISGAVVNADGTVDTSKTARVAIADQRINVWNPGFDVTPHELIDAIVTEKGTVIKGADGKFDFSKILPERWEAKIMPTFQQVPRLFLHRYDLISALNDIRLSFLFFSHQKTPSKFKMRSRSSSILLLLSSLLLTPATSTPIIHEDASSYRDTLLSLHESLVRIPSLSNSETDAALFLQTYLTNLNFYVQLQEVDGGPSKRYNVLAYPNTTSPPSHSPKLLITSHIDVVPPYIPYSISSPITSSSLISGRGTVDAKASVAAQITALLTLLPTLPNPQDIMLLYVVGEEVSGDGMRYFSSSTKHKFDSAIFGEPTENKLACGHKGITHGLIKAKGKAGHSGYPQLGKSATEVLIRALNKVLDTDLGTSERYGNTTVNIGLIEGGVAANVIPKDASAKLAIRVASGTQKGGAKEVEERIKKVLSQVDDEALSSEWRSGYGPVECVCELVGSNDDNLGFETMVASYGTDVPNLQGGHKSYLYGPGSILVAHGDDEGLKVSELEEAVEGYKKLIQYVLGEKKEKTEMKDL
;
A
#
# COMPACT_ATOMS: atom_id res chain seq x y z
N MET A 1 -41.00 -12.46 -14.73
CA MET A 1 -40.08 -12.54 -15.89
C MET A 1 -38.79 -13.22 -15.42
N ALA A 2 -38.18 -14.09 -16.24
CA ALA A 2 -36.87 -14.64 -15.90
C ALA A 2 -35.87 -13.48 -15.76
N THR A 3 -35.15 -13.43 -14.65
CA THR A 3 -34.17 -12.39 -14.36
C THR A 3 -33.02 -12.47 -15.35
N LEU A 4 -32.66 -11.34 -15.97
CA LEU A 4 -31.51 -11.24 -16.86
C LEU A 4 -30.23 -11.59 -16.07
N GLN A 5 -29.50 -12.62 -16.50
CA GLN A 5 -28.29 -13.09 -15.83
C GLN A 5 -27.04 -12.54 -16.54
N ALA A 6 -26.25 -11.71 -15.86
CA ALA A 6 -24.94 -11.32 -16.37
C ALA A 6 -23.93 -12.45 -16.32
N ILE A 7 -24.07 -13.37 -15.35
CA ILE A 7 -23.16 -14.48 -15.10
C ILE A 7 -23.96 -15.77 -15.23
N LYS A 8 -23.58 -16.64 -16.17
CA LYS A 8 -24.11 -17.99 -16.28
C LYS A 8 -22.97 -18.97 -16.04
N TYR A 9 -23.10 -19.74 -14.97
CA TYR A 9 -22.10 -20.69 -14.56
C TYR A 9 -22.70 -22.09 -14.44
N SER A 10 -21.97 -23.06 -14.96
CA SER A 10 -22.08 -24.47 -14.65
C SER A 10 -20.66 -24.99 -14.44
N ARG A 11 -20.47 -26.03 -13.64
CA ARG A 11 -19.12 -26.54 -13.38
C ARG A 11 -18.37 -26.84 -14.68
N GLY A 12 -17.19 -26.23 -14.84
CA GLY A 12 -16.37 -26.31 -16.06
C GLY A 12 -16.75 -25.34 -17.19
N LYS A 13 -17.75 -24.48 -17.01
CA LYS A 13 -18.18 -23.52 -18.03
C LYS A 13 -18.72 -22.21 -17.44
N LEU A 14 -18.12 -21.09 -17.82
CA LEU A 14 -18.55 -19.75 -17.45
C LEU A 14 -18.88 -18.94 -18.72
N LEU A 15 -20.08 -18.37 -18.75
CA LEU A 15 -20.52 -17.43 -19.79
C LEU A 15 -20.83 -16.09 -19.13
N VAL A 16 -20.30 -15.00 -19.69
CA VAL A 16 -20.51 -13.65 -19.18
C VAL A 16 -21.15 -12.76 -20.25
N LEU A 17 -22.18 -12.02 -19.87
CA LEU A 17 -22.87 -11.10 -20.77
C LEU A 17 -21.99 -9.87 -21.06
N ASP A 18 -21.74 -9.58 -22.34
CA ASP A 18 -21.01 -8.39 -22.75
C ASP A 18 -21.86 -7.12 -22.56
N GLN A 19 -21.59 -6.39 -21.47
CA GLN A 19 -22.32 -5.18 -21.12
C GLN A 19 -21.99 -3.96 -22.00
N LEU A 20 -20.99 -4.02 -22.88
CA LEU A 20 -20.69 -2.96 -23.83
C LEU A 20 -21.66 -2.97 -25.02
N ARG A 21 -22.16 -4.16 -25.38
CA ARG A 21 -23.07 -4.36 -26.52
C ARG A 21 -24.53 -4.07 -26.18
N LEU A 22 -24.86 -4.04 -24.88
CA LEU A 22 -26.15 -3.59 -24.38
C LEU A 22 -26.37 -2.08 -24.63
N PRO A 23 -27.60 -1.64 -24.94
CA PRO A 23 -28.85 -2.43 -24.97
C PRO A 23 -29.17 -3.09 -26.32
N HIS A 24 -28.29 -2.98 -27.30
CA HIS A 24 -28.60 -3.29 -28.70
C HIS A 24 -28.44 -4.77 -29.07
N GLU A 25 -27.49 -5.46 -28.44
CA GLU A 25 -27.21 -6.86 -28.71
C GLU A 25 -27.03 -7.64 -27.40
N HIS A 26 -27.62 -8.84 -27.36
CA HIS A 26 -27.46 -9.80 -26.26
C HIS A 26 -26.42 -10.85 -26.63
N HIS A 27 -25.20 -10.67 -26.14
CA HIS A 27 -24.09 -11.55 -26.44
C HIS A 27 -23.42 -12.06 -25.16
N TYR A 28 -23.16 -13.37 -25.10
CA TYR A 28 -22.41 -13.99 -24.01
C TYR A 28 -21.06 -14.43 -24.52
N ASP A 29 -20.00 -13.97 -23.86
CA ASP A 29 -18.64 -14.45 -24.06
C ASP A 29 -18.43 -15.70 -23.20
N GLU A 30 -17.82 -16.75 -23.77
CA GLU A 30 -17.31 -17.88 -23.00
C GLU A 30 -15.98 -17.49 -22.38
N VAL A 31 -15.87 -17.62 -21.05
CA VAL A 31 -14.68 -17.27 -20.28
C VAL A 31 -14.13 -18.55 -19.67
N SER A 32 -13.03 -19.02 -20.21
CA SER A 32 -12.41 -20.31 -19.88
C SER A 32 -11.13 -20.15 -19.05
N THR A 33 -10.54 -18.96 -19.00
CA THR A 33 -9.27 -18.68 -18.28
C THR A 33 -9.34 -17.42 -17.43
N ALA A 34 -8.45 -17.31 -16.45
CA ALA A 34 -8.28 -16.10 -15.65
C ALA A 34 -7.86 -14.88 -16.49
N GLU A 35 -7.06 -15.08 -17.54
CA GLU A 35 -6.66 -14.02 -18.47
C GLU A 35 -7.87 -13.45 -19.24
N GLU A 36 -8.76 -14.33 -19.73
CA GLU A 36 -10.01 -13.91 -20.39
C GLU A 36 -10.90 -13.13 -19.42
N ALA A 37 -10.99 -13.57 -18.16
CA ALA A 37 -11.74 -12.85 -17.13
C ALA A 37 -11.15 -11.46 -16.86
N PHE A 38 -9.82 -11.36 -16.69
CA PHE A 38 -9.12 -10.09 -16.53
C PHE A 38 -9.40 -9.15 -17.70
N ASN A 39 -9.30 -9.64 -18.93
CA ASN A 39 -9.60 -8.87 -20.14
C ASN A 39 -11.06 -8.41 -20.16
N CYS A 40 -12.02 -9.23 -19.75
CA CYS A 40 -13.44 -8.85 -19.65
C CYS A 40 -13.68 -7.76 -18.60
N ILE A 41 -12.99 -7.82 -17.45
CA ILE A 41 -13.08 -6.82 -16.37
C ILE A 41 -12.43 -5.50 -16.79
N ARG A 42 -11.20 -5.54 -17.33
CA ARG A 42 -10.43 -4.36 -17.76
C ARG A 42 -11.13 -3.60 -18.88
N SER A 43 -11.73 -4.32 -19.83
CA SER A 43 -12.49 -3.73 -20.94
C SER A 43 -13.90 -3.25 -20.54
N MET A 44 -14.31 -3.44 -19.29
CA MET A 44 -15.67 -3.13 -18.79
C MET A 44 -16.80 -3.93 -19.46
N ARG A 45 -16.49 -5.10 -20.06
CA ARG A 45 -17.52 -6.07 -20.47
C ARG A 45 -18.25 -6.64 -19.25
N VAL A 46 -17.53 -6.81 -18.13
CA VAL A 46 -18.10 -7.07 -16.80
C VAL A 46 -17.94 -5.84 -15.94
N ARG A 47 -18.99 -5.46 -15.22
CA ARG A 47 -18.92 -4.38 -14.23
C ARG A 47 -19.94 -4.57 -13.11
N GLY A 48 -19.73 -3.81 -12.03
CA GLY A 48 -20.40 -4.00 -10.75
C GLY A 48 -19.47 -4.74 -9.81
N ALA A 49 -19.23 -4.19 -8.61
CA ALA A 49 -18.21 -4.71 -7.70
C ALA A 49 -18.43 -6.20 -7.36
N PRO A 50 -19.66 -6.67 -7.06
CA PRO A 50 -19.90 -8.09 -6.84
C PRO A 50 -19.69 -8.93 -8.10
N ALA A 51 -20.19 -8.50 -9.27
CA ALA A 51 -20.05 -9.25 -10.52
C ALA A 51 -18.57 -9.42 -10.94
N ILE A 52 -17.73 -8.40 -10.74
CA ILE A 52 -16.29 -8.47 -11.00
C ILE A 52 -15.65 -9.55 -10.13
N ALA A 53 -15.94 -9.56 -8.83
CA ALA A 53 -15.40 -10.53 -7.88
C ALA A 53 -15.81 -11.97 -8.20
N ILE A 54 -17.08 -12.16 -8.54
CA ILE A 54 -17.63 -13.48 -8.90
C ILE A 54 -17.03 -14.01 -10.20
N VAL A 55 -16.95 -13.18 -11.26
CA VAL A 55 -16.36 -13.61 -12.54
C VAL A 55 -14.88 -14.00 -12.36
N ALA A 56 -14.12 -13.23 -11.59
CA ALA A 56 -12.73 -13.57 -11.29
C ALA A 56 -12.60 -14.93 -10.57
N ALA A 57 -13.42 -15.16 -9.54
CA ALA A 57 -13.44 -16.42 -8.78
C ALA A 57 -13.85 -17.63 -9.66
N LEU A 58 -14.92 -17.49 -10.43
CA LEU A 58 -15.47 -18.57 -11.25
C LEU A 58 -14.60 -18.89 -12.47
N ALA A 59 -13.95 -17.90 -13.08
CA ALA A 59 -13.05 -18.15 -14.21
C ALA A 59 -11.85 -19.01 -13.81
N HIS A 60 -11.26 -18.72 -12.65
CA HIS A 60 -10.24 -19.59 -12.07
C HIS A 60 -10.79 -20.99 -11.75
N ALA A 61 -12.01 -21.09 -11.21
CA ALA A 61 -12.63 -22.40 -10.94
C ALA A 61 -12.84 -23.22 -12.24
N VAL A 62 -13.24 -22.57 -13.33
CA VAL A 62 -13.38 -23.20 -14.66
C VAL A 62 -12.04 -23.65 -15.23
N GLU A 63 -11.02 -22.78 -15.17
CA GLU A 63 -9.67 -23.08 -15.64
C GLU A 63 -9.08 -24.29 -14.89
N LEU A 64 -9.22 -24.30 -13.56
CA LEU A 64 -8.78 -25.40 -12.70
C LEU A 64 -9.55 -26.70 -12.98
N HIS A 65 -10.86 -26.62 -13.21
CA HIS A 65 -11.70 -27.79 -13.51
C HIS A 65 -11.35 -28.43 -14.86
N ASN A 66 -11.08 -27.60 -15.89
CA ASN A 66 -10.83 -28.07 -17.26
C ASN A 66 -9.39 -28.56 -17.48
N GLY A 67 -8.52 -28.48 -16.47
CA GLY A 67 -7.15 -28.98 -16.54
C GLY A 67 -6.20 -28.15 -17.41
N ALA A 68 -6.63 -26.97 -17.87
CA ALA A 68 -5.81 -26.02 -18.60
C ALA A 68 -5.02 -25.17 -17.58
N CYS A 69 -3.85 -25.66 -17.16
CA CYS A 69 -2.99 -24.93 -16.24
C CYS A 69 -1.86 -24.24 -17.02
N THR A 70 -2.17 -23.10 -17.66
CA THR A 70 -1.15 -22.18 -18.19
C THR A 70 -1.03 -21.02 -17.22
N ALA A 71 -0.07 -21.09 -16.31
CA ALA A 71 0.16 -20.01 -15.36
C ALA A 71 0.73 -18.77 -16.09
N THR A 72 -0.14 -17.81 -16.40
CA THR A 72 0.24 -16.40 -16.64
C THR A 72 -0.09 -15.59 -15.38
N THR A 73 0.83 -14.71 -14.99
CA THR A 73 0.63 -13.75 -13.91
C THR A 73 -0.53 -12.81 -14.25
N PRO A 74 -1.62 -12.73 -13.47
CA PRO A 74 -2.61 -11.69 -13.64
C PRO A 74 -1.98 -10.33 -13.29
N GLU A 75 -2.02 -9.36 -14.21
CA GLU A 75 -1.68 -7.97 -13.94
C GLU A 75 -2.66 -7.41 -12.87
N GLU A 76 -2.17 -6.96 -11.72
CA GLU A 76 -2.99 -6.38 -10.64
C GLU A 76 -3.44 -4.93 -10.92
N GLU A 77 -4.02 -4.66 -12.09
CA GLU A 77 -4.69 -3.39 -12.38
C GLU A 77 -6.21 -3.56 -12.59
N SER A 78 -6.89 -4.28 -11.68
CA SER A 78 -8.36 -4.32 -11.68
C SER A 78 -8.94 -3.40 -10.60
N ARG A 79 -9.18 -2.16 -11.03
CA ARG A 79 -10.02 -1.10 -10.41
C ARG A 79 -9.98 -1.02 -8.86
N PRO A 80 -9.10 -0.16 -8.27
CA PRO A 80 -8.75 -0.14 -6.83
C PRO A 80 -9.89 0.25 -5.87
N THR A 81 -11.03 0.72 -6.37
CA THR A 81 -12.17 1.17 -5.56
C THR A 81 -13.08 0.04 -5.07
N ALA A 82 -13.08 -1.14 -5.70
CA ALA A 82 -14.01 -2.24 -5.38
C ALA A 82 -13.46 -3.22 -4.32
N VAL A 83 -13.97 -3.14 -3.09
CA VAL A 83 -13.54 -3.97 -1.93
C VAL A 83 -13.92 -5.46 -2.10
N ASP A 84 -14.96 -5.76 -2.87
CA ASP A 84 -15.51 -7.12 -3.00
C ASP A 84 -14.56 -8.13 -3.68
N LEU A 85 -13.72 -7.68 -4.63
CA LEU A 85 -12.74 -8.56 -5.30
C LEU A 85 -11.70 -9.07 -4.31
N SER A 86 -11.18 -8.17 -3.46
CA SER A 86 -10.22 -8.51 -2.42
C SER A 86 -10.80 -9.50 -1.40
N ASN A 87 -12.08 -9.34 -1.04
CA ASN A 87 -12.78 -10.24 -0.12
C ASN A 87 -12.97 -11.64 -0.71
N ALA A 88 -13.43 -11.75 -1.96
CA ALA A 88 -13.63 -13.03 -2.64
C ALA A 88 -12.32 -13.83 -2.75
N ILE A 89 -11.22 -13.17 -3.12
CA ILE A 89 -9.88 -13.78 -3.18
C ILE A 89 -9.46 -14.32 -1.81
N ASN A 90 -9.74 -13.61 -0.72
CA ASN A 90 -9.38 -14.06 0.63
C ASN A 90 -10.21 -15.28 1.07
N LEU A 91 -11.51 -15.31 0.77
CA LEU A 91 -12.37 -16.46 1.08
C LEU A 91 -11.89 -17.75 0.39
N LEU A 92 -11.48 -17.63 -0.88
CA LEU A 92 -10.93 -18.75 -1.64
C LEU A 92 -9.62 -19.28 -1.03
N LYS A 93 -8.73 -18.38 -0.58
CA LYS A 93 -7.47 -18.75 0.10
C LYS A 93 -7.72 -19.51 1.40
N VAL A 94 -8.71 -19.09 2.20
CA VAL A 94 -9.06 -19.76 3.47
C VAL A 94 -9.56 -21.18 3.22
N ALA A 95 -10.45 -21.36 2.23
CA ALA A 95 -10.99 -22.67 1.87
C ALA A 95 -9.89 -23.64 1.39
N SER A 96 -8.97 -23.17 0.54
CA SER A 96 -7.85 -24.00 0.05
C SER A 96 -6.84 -24.39 1.14
N ARG A 97 -6.64 -23.54 2.17
CA ARG A 97 -5.76 -23.86 3.30
C ARG A 97 -6.38 -24.88 4.26
N ALA A 98 -7.68 -24.81 4.52
CA ALA A 98 -8.37 -25.74 5.39
C ALA A 98 -8.29 -27.19 4.88
N ALA A 99 -8.35 -27.38 3.55
CA ALA A 99 -8.20 -28.69 2.92
C ALA A 99 -6.78 -29.31 3.03
N LYS A 100 -5.75 -28.52 3.37
CA LYS A 100 -4.35 -29.00 3.51
C LYS A 100 -4.07 -29.68 4.87
N ILE A 101 -4.96 -29.50 5.85
CA ILE A 101 -4.77 -29.94 7.24
C ILE A 101 -5.22 -31.40 7.47
N GLU A 102 -6.03 -31.96 6.57
CA GLU A 102 -6.38 -33.37 6.60
C GLU A 102 -5.22 -34.16 5.98
N GLY A 103 -4.52 -34.97 6.79
CA GLY A 103 -3.30 -35.72 6.45
C GLY A 103 -3.47 -36.79 5.35
N LEU A 104 -3.90 -36.36 4.16
CA LEU A 104 -4.18 -37.15 2.97
C LEU A 104 -2.91 -37.32 2.11
N ALA A 105 -2.87 -38.40 1.32
CA ALA A 105 -1.78 -38.64 0.39
C ALA A 105 -1.70 -37.56 -0.70
N HIS A 106 -0.51 -37.33 -1.25
CA HIS A 106 -0.19 -36.24 -2.20
C HIS A 106 -1.14 -36.07 -3.42
N PRO A 107 -1.70 -37.14 -4.03
CA PRO A 107 -2.68 -37.02 -5.12
C PRO A 107 -4.09 -36.62 -4.64
N GLU A 108 -4.52 -37.19 -3.50
CA GLU A 108 -5.84 -36.95 -2.90
C GLU A 108 -5.94 -35.54 -2.32
N ALA A 109 -4.84 -35.03 -1.75
CA ALA A 109 -4.75 -33.65 -1.26
C ALA A 109 -4.92 -32.61 -2.39
N LYS A 110 -4.41 -32.88 -3.60
CA LYS A 110 -4.55 -31.99 -4.75
C LYS A 110 -6.01 -31.89 -5.20
N GLU A 111 -6.69 -33.02 -5.32
CA GLU A 111 -8.10 -33.06 -5.71
C GLU A 111 -9.00 -32.42 -4.65
N ALA A 112 -8.69 -32.62 -3.36
CA ALA A 112 -9.39 -31.97 -2.26
C ALA A 112 -9.25 -30.44 -2.28
N ILE A 113 -8.06 -29.90 -2.54
CA ILE A 113 -7.83 -28.45 -2.64
C ILE A 113 -8.57 -27.84 -3.84
N LEU A 114 -8.52 -28.51 -4.99
CA LEU A 114 -9.22 -28.07 -6.21
C LEU A 114 -10.74 -28.03 -5.98
N ASN A 115 -11.29 -29.10 -5.41
CA ASN A 115 -12.71 -29.17 -5.09
C ASN A 115 -13.11 -28.11 -4.04
N ALA A 116 -12.28 -27.88 -3.02
CA ALA A 116 -12.54 -26.84 -2.02
C ALA A 116 -12.57 -25.43 -2.65
N TYR A 117 -11.67 -25.14 -3.59
CA TYR A 117 -11.68 -23.87 -4.32
C TYR A 117 -12.94 -23.71 -5.17
N ILE A 118 -13.28 -24.73 -5.99
CA ILE A 118 -14.46 -24.71 -6.86
C ILE A 118 -15.74 -24.53 -6.05
N LEU A 119 -15.90 -25.30 -4.97
CA LEU A 119 -17.05 -25.20 -4.07
C LEU A 119 -17.14 -23.81 -3.45
N LYS A 120 -16.02 -23.21 -3.05
CA LYS A 120 -16.04 -21.87 -2.47
C LYS A 120 -16.37 -20.78 -3.49
N ALA A 121 -15.91 -20.91 -4.73
CA ALA A 121 -16.29 -20.00 -5.82
C ALA A 121 -17.79 -20.10 -6.14
N GLU A 122 -18.33 -21.33 -6.17
CA GLU A 122 -19.77 -21.60 -6.32
C GLU A 122 -20.59 -21.01 -5.15
N GLU A 123 -20.08 -21.13 -3.92
CA GLU A 123 -20.69 -20.54 -2.73
C GLU A 123 -20.70 -19.01 -2.78
N ILE A 124 -19.63 -18.36 -3.27
CA ILE A 124 -19.61 -16.89 -3.43
C ILE A 124 -20.71 -16.43 -4.39
N LEU A 125 -20.93 -17.15 -5.50
CA LEU A 125 -22.00 -16.85 -6.45
C LEU A 125 -23.39 -17.00 -5.80
N SER A 126 -23.65 -18.10 -5.10
CA SER A 126 -24.96 -18.35 -4.49
C SER A 126 -25.24 -17.43 -3.29
N GLN A 127 -24.22 -17.16 -2.46
CA GLN A 127 -24.34 -16.28 -1.31
C GLN A 127 -24.60 -14.84 -1.72
N ASP A 128 -23.96 -14.34 -2.78
CA ASP A 128 -24.26 -13.00 -3.30
C ASP A 128 -25.73 -12.88 -3.75
N LEU A 129 -26.28 -13.92 -4.39
CA LEU A 129 -27.68 -13.92 -4.82
C LEU A 129 -28.65 -13.88 -3.63
N GLU A 130 -28.36 -14.65 -2.58
CA GLU A 130 -29.12 -14.64 -1.34
C GLU A 130 -29.04 -13.29 -0.62
N ASN A 131 -27.84 -12.71 -0.57
CA ASN A 131 -27.61 -11.39 0.03
C ASN A 131 -28.40 -10.31 -0.71
N ASN A 132 -28.32 -10.28 -2.04
CA ASN A 132 -29.07 -9.34 -2.89
C ASN A 132 -30.58 -9.47 -2.69
N THR A 133 -31.09 -10.71 -2.62
CA THR A 133 -32.51 -10.98 -2.37
C THR A 133 -32.94 -10.45 -1.00
N SER A 134 -32.11 -10.66 0.03
CA SER A 134 -32.34 -10.17 1.39
C SER A 134 -32.31 -8.63 1.47
N ILE A 135 -31.35 -7.98 0.81
CA ILE A 135 -31.30 -6.52 0.67
C ILE A 135 -32.59 -6.00 0.04
N GLY A 136 -33.05 -6.64 -1.04
CA GLY A 136 -34.30 -6.31 -1.71
C GLY A 136 -35.51 -6.36 -0.77
N ALA A 137 -35.64 -7.47 -0.02
CA ALA A 137 -36.73 -7.67 0.93
C ALA A 137 -36.68 -6.66 2.10
N HIS A 138 -35.51 -6.45 2.70
CA HIS A 138 -35.34 -5.50 3.81
C HIS A 138 -35.66 -4.06 3.40
N GLY A 139 -35.18 -3.64 2.23
CA GLY A 139 -35.44 -2.30 1.71
C GLY A 139 -36.91 -2.09 1.35
N ALA A 140 -37.55 -3.08 0.75
CA ALA A 140 -38.99 -3.02 0.43
C ALA A 140 -39.83 -2.95 1.71
N ALA A 141 -39.52 -3.77 2.72
CA ALA A 141 -40.19 -3.75 4.01
C ALA A 141 -40.04 -2.40 4.73
N TRP A 142 -38.83 -1.82 4.73
CA TRP A 142 -38.59 -0.51 5.32
C TRP A 142 -39.40 0.60 4.62
N LEU A 143 -39.37 0.65 3.28
CA LEU A 143 -40.13 1.65 2.51
C LEU A 143 -41.64 1.49 2.68
N LYS A 144 -42.13 0.24 2.74
CA LYS A 144 -43.52 -0.07 3.03
C LYS A 144 -43.95 0.54 4.37
N GLN A 145 -43.12 0.41 5.40
CA GLN A 145 -43.38 1.00 6.70
C GLN A 145 -43.31 2.53 6.69
N GLN A 146 -42.30 3.12 6.02
CA GLN A 146 -42.13 4.58 5.99
C GLN A 146 -43.30 5.30 5.32
N TYR A 147 -43.92 4.67 4.30
CA TYR A 147 -44.97 5.27 3.49
C TYR A 147 -46.35 4.66 3.68
N ASN A 148 -46.50 3.71 4.62
CA ASN A 148 -47.70 2.86 4.72
C ASN A 148 -48.13 2.30 3.36
N ALA A 149 -47.14 1.88 2.55
CA ALA A 149 -47.39 1.49 1.17
C ALA A 149 -48.26 0.23 1.11
N SER A 150 -49.22 0.24 0.21
CA SER A 150 -50.14 -0.87 -0.04
C SER A 150 -50.41 -0.97 -1.54
N PRO A 151 -51.07 -2.04 -2.02
CA PRO A 151 -51.53 -2.10 -3.41
C PRO A 151 -52.39 -0.91 -3.84
N ASP A 152 -53.09 -0.27 -2.89
CA ASP A 152 -53.91 0.93 -3.12
C ASP A 152 -53.13 2.25 -2.92
N HIS A 153 -52.01 2.20 -2.20
CA HIS A 153 -51.13 3.34 -1.94
C HIS A 153 -49.69 3.02 -2.32
N LYS A 154 -49.43 3.03 -3.62
CA LYS A 154 -48.12 2.69 -4.20
C LYS A 154 -47.16 3.88 -4.18
N ILE A 155 -45.87 3.60 -4.10
CA ILE A 155 -44.81 4.62 -4.11
C ILE A 155 -44.03 4.60 -5.43
N SER A 156 -43.60 5.77 -5.89
CA SER A 156 -42.58 5.85 -6.94
C SER A 156 -41.19 6.02 -6.33
N VAL A 157 -40.17 5.52 -7.03
CA VAL A 157 -38.78 5.57 -6.57
C VAL A 157 -37.88 6.08 -7.68
N LEU A 158 -36.75 6.67 -7.33
CA LEU A 158 -35.72 7.10 -8.27
C LEU A 158 -34.39 6.41 -7.95
N THR A 159 -33.63 6.05 -8.98
CA THR A 159 -32.32 5.40 -8.83
C THR A 159 -31.25 6.01 -9.74
N HIS A 160 -30.00 5.64 -9.47
CA HIS A 160 -28.82 6.16 -10.13
C HIS A 160 -27.80 5.05 -10.40
N CYS A 161 -27.05 5.18 -11.49
CA CYS A 161 -26.18 4.14 -12.02
C CYS A 161 -26.96 2.86 -12.40
N ASN A 162 -26.27 1.72 -12.33
CA ASN A 162 -26.83 0.39 -12.50
C ASN A 162 -26.37 -0.51 -11.35
N THR A 163 -27.35 -1.04 -10.62
CA THR A 163 -27.19 -1.86 -9.41
C THR A 163 -28.11 -3.09 -9.47
N GLY A 164 -28.47 -3.48 -10.69
CA GLY A 164 -29.37 -4.59 -10.97
C GLY A 164 -28.64 -5.92 -11.08
N SER A 165 -29.28 -6.87 -11.75
CA SER A 165 -28.69 -8.20 -11.99
C SER A 165 -27.54 -8.16 -12.98
N LEU A 166 -27.35 -7.03 -13.67
CA LEU A 166 -26.18 -6.78 -14.49
C LEU A 166 -24.94 -6.38 -13.68
N ALA A 167 -25.11 -5.95 -12.42
CA ALA A 167 -24.01 -5.53 -11.56
C ALA A 167 -23.64 -6.54 -10.45
N THR A 168 -24.42 -7.63 -10.32
CA THR A 168 -24.27 -8.64 -9.26
C THR A 168 -24.45 -10.07 -9.79
N SER A 169 -24.44 -11.09 -8.93
CA SER A 169 -24.83 -12.47 -9.28
C SER A 169 -26.25 -12.59 -9.84
N GLY A 170 -27.13 -11.64 -9.50
CA GLY A 170 -28.55 -11.65 -9.81
C GLY A 170 -29.35 -10.82 -8.79
N HIS A 171 -30.61 -10.51 -9.14
CA HIS A 171 -31.53 -9.63 -8.41
C HIS A 171 -31.08 -8.16 -8.25
N GLY A 172 -29.84 -7.91 -7.86
CA GLY A 172 -29.27 -6.58 -7.64
C GLY A 172 -29.47 -6.06 -6.22
N THR A 173 -28.86 -4.92 -5.90
CA THR A 173 -28.96 -4.25 -4.58
C THR A 173 -30.08 -3.22 -4.59
N ALA A 174 -29.81 -1.98 -5.06
CA ALA A 174 -30.83 -0.93 -5.12
C ALA A 174 -31.95 -1.31 -6.10
N LEU A 175 -31.59 -1.84 -7.28
CA LEU A 175 -32.58 -2.40 -8.21
C LEU A 175 -33.27 -3.65 -7.66
N GLY A 176 -32.62 -4.38 -6.75
CA GLY A 176 -33.23 -5.49 -6.02
C GLY A 176 -34.38 -5.02 -5.13
N ILE A 177 -34.23 -3.89 -4.43
CA ILE A 177 -35.31 -3.27 -3.65
C ILE A 177 -36.47 -2.87 -4.57
N ILE A 178 -36.18 -2.28 -5.73
CA ILE A 178 -37.20 -1.89 -6.72
C ILE A 178 -37.95 -3.13 -7.24
N ARG A 179 -37.22 -4.22 -7.53
CA ARG A 179 -37.81 -5.51 -7.95
C ARG A 179 -38.69 -6.11 -6.86
N SER A 180 -38.26 -6.06 -5.61
CA SER A 180 -39.05 -6.52 -4.47
C SER A 180 -40.35 -5.72 -4.32
N LEU A 181 -40.27 -4.38 -4.34
CA LEU A 181 -41.46 -3.50 -4.34
C LEU A 181 -42.43 -3.80 -5.49
N HIS A 182 -41.90 -4.06 -6.70
CA HIS A 182 -42.71 -4.44 -7.85
C HIS A 182 -43.38 -5.81 -7.65
N SER A 183 -42.64 -6.82 -7.16
CA SER A 183 -43.20 -8.16 -6.92
C SER A 183 -44.27 -8.19 -5.84
N GLU A 184 -44.20 -7.27 -4.87
CA GLU A 184 -45.20 -7.09 -3.81
C GLU A 184 -46.37 -6.18 -4.24
N GLY A 185 -46.36 -5.64 -5.46
CA GLY A 185 -47.39 -4.74 -5.96
C GLY A 185 -47.39 -3.34 -5.34
N LEU A 186 -46.28 -2.94 -4.70
CA LEU A 186 -46.13 -1.67 -3.96
C LEU A 186 -45.50 -0.54 -4.80
N LEU A 187 -44.90 -0.88 -5.94
CA LEU A 187 -44.26 0.09 -6.83
C LEU A 187 -45.26 0.70 -7.80
N HIS A 188 -45.37 2.03 -7.80
CA HIS A 188 -46.09 2.79 -8.82
C HIS A 188 -45.23 2.98 -10.08
N HIS A 189 -44.02 3.50 -9.89
CA HIS A 189 -43.07 3.73 -10.99
C HIS A 189 -41.61 3.76 -10.49
N ALA A 190 -40.67 3.36 -11.35
CA ALA A 190 -39.24 3.48 -11.09
C ALA A 190 -38.57 4.39 -12.11
N TYR A 191 -37.98 5.48 -11.62
CA TYR A 191 -37.22 6.43 -12.40
C TYR A 191 -35.74 6.08 -12.37
N CYS A 192 -35.07 6.09 -13.52
CA CYS A 192 -33.62 5.96 -13.61
C CYS A 192 -33.00 7.18 -14.30
N THR A 193 -31.91 7.68 -13.74
CA THR A 193 -31.11 8.77 -14.32
C THR A 193 -30.16 8.23 -15.39
N GLU A 194 -29.73 9.06 -16.36
CA GLU A 194 -28.79 8.63 -17.40
C GLU A 194 -27.47 8.10 -16.84
N THR A 195 -26.94 8.77 -15.81
CA THR A 195 -25.64 8.48 -15.19
C THR A 195 -24.45 8.79 -16.13
N ARG A 196 -24.31 10.05 -16.51
CA ARG A 196 -23.15 10.53 -17.28
C ARG A 196 -21.84 10.36 -16.47
N PRO A 197 -20.69 10.20 -17.14
CA PRO A 197 -20.53 10.17 -18.60
C PRO A 197 -20.70 8.78 -19.22
N TYR A 198 -20.72 7.70 -18.44
CA TYR A 198 -20.68 6.33 -18.96
C TYR A 198 -22.06 5.72 -19.26
N ASN A 199 -23.13 6.44 -18.89
CA ASN A 199 -24.50 6.16 -19.28
C ASN A 199 -25.01 4.81 -18.76
N GLN A 200 -24.62 4.43 -17.55
CA GLN A 200 -25.02 3.15 -16.96
C GLN A 200 -26.53 3.06 -16.78
N GLY A 201 -27.18 4.14 -16.37
CA GLY A 201 -28.61 4.13 -16.12
C GLY A 201 -29.42 4.11 -17.41
N SER A 202 -29.05 4.90 -18.42
CA SER A 202 -29.75 4.92 -19.71
C SER A 202 -29.46 3.71 -20.60
N ARG A 203 -28.33 3.01 -20.43
CA ARG A 203 -27.99 1.81 -21.21
C ARG A 203 -28.40 0.51 -20.53
N LEU A 204 -28.20 0.40 -19.22
CA LEU A 204 -28.39 -0.88 -18.50
C LEU A 204 -29.61 -0.86 -17.57
N THR A 205 -29.77 0.17 -16.76
CA THR A 205 -30.91 0.21 -15.82
C THR A 205 -32.23 0.34 -16.57
N SER A 206 -32.30 1.19 -17.59
CA SER A 206 -33.44 1.27 -18.50
C SER A 206 -33.68 -0.06 -19.24
N PHE A 207 -32.62 -0.80 -19.54
CA PHE A 207 -32.70 -2.12 -20.17
C PHE A 207 -33.29 -3.17 -19.21
N GLU A 208 -32.94 -3.10 -17.92
CA GLU A 208 -33.47 -3.98 -16.87
C GLU A 208 -34.89 -3.61 -16.40
N LEU A 209 -35.30 -2.33 -16.50
CA LEU A 209 -36.58 -1.82 -15.98
C LEU A 209 -37.58 -1.34 -17.05
N VAL A 210 -37.21 -1.30 -18.33
CA VAL A 210 -38.03 -0.80 -19.47
C VAL A 210 -38.70 0.56 -19.17
N MET A 211 -38.08 1.43 -18.37
CA MET A 211 -38.60 2.76 -18.03
C MET A 211 -37.44 3.74 -17.74
N ALA A 212 -37.52 4.96 -18.29
CA ALA A 212 -36.54 6.04 -18.08
C ALA A 212 -37.25 7.39 -17.98
N ALA A 213 -36.81 8.28 -17.09
CA ALA A 213 -37.21 9.69 -17.15
C ALA A 213 -36.12 10.60 -16.58
N ALA A 214 -36.05 11.81 -17.14
CA ALA A 214 -35.20 12.90 -16.67
C ALA A 214 -36.06 14.05 -16.11
N LEU A 215 -35.55 14.72 -15.07
CA LEU A 215 -36.05 15.93 -14.37
C LEU A 215 -36.87 15.71 -13.09
N PHE A 216 -36.24 16.05 -11.96
CA PHE A 216 -36.74 15.90 -10.58
C PHE A 216 -37.79 16.96 -10.18
N ASN A 217 -37.78 18.14 -10.82
CA ASN A 217 -38.54 19.31 -10.34
C ASN A 217 -39.97 19.44 -10.92
N LEU A 218 -40.20 18.99 -12.16
CA LEU A 218 -41.47 19.24 -12.86
C LEU A 218 -42.63 18.34 -12.40
N TYR A 219 -42.33 17.25 -11.68
CA TYR A 219 -43.27 16.14 -11.59
C TYR A 219 -43.44 15.50 -10.20
N ARG A 220 -42.79 16.00 -9.13
CA ARG A 220 -42.80 15.34 -7.81
C ARG A 220 -44.22 15.08 -7.28
N GLU A 221 -45.07 16.11 -7.23
CA GLU A 221 -46.43 15.98 -6.69
C GLU A 221 -47.31 15.09 -7.58
N SER A 222 -47.14 15.19 -8.90
CA SER A 222 -47.87 14.36 -9.86
C SER A 222 -47.39 12.91 -9.97
N GLN A 223 -46.16 12.60 -9.52
CA GLN A 223 -45.52 11.28 -9.72
C GLN A 223 -45.22 10.53 -8.43
N ASN A 224 -45.51 11.11 -7.27
CA ASN A 224 -45.40 10.46 -5.95
C ASN A 224 -44.03 9.79 -5.67
N ILE A 225 -42.92 10.49 -5.96
CA ILE A 225 -41.58 9.97 -5.69
C ILE A 225 -41.30 10.03 -4.19
N GLY A 226 -41.32 8.87 -3.53
CA GLY A 226 -41.10 8.71 -2.09
C GLY A 226 -39.63 8.51 -1.75
N ALA A 227 -38.84 7.81 -2.57
CA ALA A 227 -37.46 7.52 -2.22
C ALA A 227 -36.50 7.59 -3.41
N VAL A 228 -35.28 8.06 -3.13
CA VAL A 228 -34.11 7.82 -3.97
C VAL A 228 -33.37 6.61 -3.39
N ILE A 229 -33.17 5.58 -4.20
CA ILE A 229 -32.50 4.34 -3.80
C ILE A 229 -31.27 4.15 -4.68
N VAL A 230 -30.10 4.10 -4.06
CA VAL A 230 -28.81 3.97 -4.76
C VAL A 230 -28.02 2.78 -4.22
N GLY A 231 -27.03 2.32 -5.00
CA GLY A 231 -26.04 1.36 -4.51
C GLY A 231 -24.94 2.06 -3.70
N ALA A 232 -23.90 1.30 -3.38
CA ALA A 232 -22.65 1.84 -2.87
C ALA A 232 -21.47 1.06 -3.45
N ASP A 233 -20.36 1.76 -3.67
CA ASP A 233 -19.06 1.12 -3.90
C ASP A 233 -18.32 0.95 -2.56
N ARG A 234 -18.48 1.90 -1.63
CA ARG A 234 -17.94 1.81 -0.26
C ARG A 234 -18.79 2.62 0.73
N VAL A 235 -19.14 2.03 1.86
CA VAL A 235 -19.79 2.72 3.00
C VAL A 235 -18.84 2.69 4.19
N VAL A 236 -18.42 3.83 4.70
CA VAL A 236 -17.41 3.88 5.77
C VAL A 236 -18.06 3.89 7.16
N ARG A 237 -17.26 3.87 8.24
CA ARG A 237 -17.76 3.63 9.62
C ARG A 237 -18.86 4.59 10.06
N ASN A 238 -18.75 5.88 9.75
CA ASN A 238 -19.77 6.88 10.09
C ASN A 238 -21.02 6.83 9.18
N GLY A 239 -20.99 6.03 8.11
CA GLY A 239 -22.04 5.90 7.10
C GLY A 239 -21.82 6.74 5.83
N ASP A 240 -20.74 7.52 5.73
CA ASP A 240 -20.42 8.23 4.49
C ASP A 240 -20.27 7.21 3.36
N THR A 241 -20.88 7.51 2.22
CA THR A 241 -21.02 6.53 1.14
C THR A 241 -20.36 7.06 -0.12
N ALA A 242 -19.31 6.39 -0.60
CA ALA A 242 -18.81 6.57 -1.94
C ALA A 242 -19.63 5.76 -2.94
N ASN A 243 -20.14 6.43 -3.97
CA ASN A 243 -20.90 5.82 -5.05
C ASN A 243 -20.70 6.61 -6.35
N LYS A 244 -21.29 6.14 -7.46
CA LYS A 244 -21.18 6.77 -8.78
C LYS A 244 -21.40 8.29 -8.74
N ILE A 245 -20.52 9.03 -9.44
CA ILE A 245 -20.60 10.49 -9.58
C ILE A 245 -22.02 10.94 -9.96
N GLY A 246 -22.56 11.88 -9.19
CA GLY A 246 -23.94 12.33 -9.23
C GLY A 246 -24.74 11.91 -8.00
N THR A 247 -24.31 10.90 -7.25
CA THR A 247 -25.02 10.40 -6.05
C THR A 247 -25.14 11.48 -4.97
N TYR A 248 -24.06 12.20 -4.67
CA TYR A 248 -24.08 13.31 -3.72
C TYR A 248 -25.07 14.40 -4.14
N SER A 249 -25.08 14.77 -5.43
CA SER A 249 -26.02 15.77 -5.95
C SER A 249 -27.47 15.31 -5.81
N LEU A 250 -27.75 14.03 -6.06
CA LEU A 250 -29.09 13.45 -5.84
C LEU A 250 -29.47 13.47 -4.35
N ALA A 251 -28.54 13.20 -3.45
CA ALA A 251 -28.80 13.23 -2.00
C ALA A 251 -29.15 14.64 -1.51
N VAL A 252 -28.44 15.66 -2.01
CA VAL A 252 -28.75 17.08 -1.73
C VAL A 252 -30.15 17.44 -2.23
N LEU A 253 -30.51 17.05 -3.46
CA LEU A 253 -31.84 17.29 -4.02
C LEU A 253 -32.94 16.55 -3.25
N ALA A 254 -32.71 15.27 -2.91
CA ALA A 254 -33.64 14.49 -2.13
C ALA A 254 -33.91 15.16 -0.77
N ARG A 255 -32.85 15.62 -0.08
CA ARG A 255 -32.96 16.34 1.18
C ARG A 255 -33.73 17.65 1.04
N HIS A 256 -33.43 18.46 0.02
CA HIS A 256 -34.12 19.72 -0.26
C HIS A 256 -35.62 19.52 -0.45
N HIS A 257 -36.01 18.46 -1.15
CA HIS A 257 -37.40 18.14 -1.37
C HIS A 257 -38.01 17.34 -0.20
N GLY A 258 -37.24 16.74 0.71
CA GLY A 258 -37.79 15.85 1.74
C GLY A 258 -38.24 14.50 1.16
N VAL A 259 -37.53 14.02 0.15
CA VAL A 259 -37.60 12.65 -0.38
C VAL A 259 -36.58 11.82 0.40
N LYS A 260 -36.93 10.58 0.77
CA LYS A 260 -36.03 9.70 1.53
C LYS A 260 -34.84 9.26 0.67
N PHE A 261 -33.65 9.25 1.24
CA PHE A 261 -32.44 8.78 0.55
C PHE A 261 -31.93 7.46 1.16
N VAL A 262 -31.91 6.41 0.35
CA VAL A 262 -31.61 5.03 0.78
C VAL A 262 -30.40 4.51 0.04
N VAL A 263 -29.42 4.01 0.79
CA VAL A 263 -28.25 3.31 0.26
C VAL A 263 -28.46 1.81 0.43
N ALA A 264 -28.33 1.04 -0.64
CA ALA A 264 -28.39 -0.41 -0.64
C ALA A 264 -26.99 -0.98 -0.86
N ALA A 265 -26.42 -1.60 0.18
CA ALA A 265 -25.05 -2.09 0.17
C ALA A 265 -24.95 -3.42 0.94
N PRO A 266 -24.35 -4.47 0.37
CA PRO A 266 -24.05 -5.66 1.14
C PRO A 266 -23.04 -5.33 2.24
N THR A 267 -23.00 -6.12 3.31
CA THR A 267 -22.04 -5.88 4.39
C THR A 267 -20.58 -5.96 3.94
N THR A 268 -20.30 -6.63 2.82
CA THR A 268 -18.96 -6.68 2.19
C THR A 268 -18.49 -5.33 1.65
N SER A 269 -19.41 -4.44 1.28
CA SER A 269 -19.11 -3.07 0.83
C SER A 269 -19.03 -2.06 1.99
N ILE A 270 -19.29 -2.49 3.23
CA ILE A 270 -19.13 -1.65 4.44
C ILE A 270 -17.68 -1.77 4.91
N ASP A 271 -17.00 -0.64 5.05
CA ASP A 271 -15.64 -0.50 5.56
C ASP A 271 -15.67 0.20 6.93
N LEU A 272 -15.53 -0.58 8.00
CA LEU A 272 -15.55 -0.06 9.38
C LEU A 272 -14.18 0.43 9.88
N PHE A 273 -13.14 0.35 9.03
CA PHE A 273 -11.78 0.83 9.35
C PHE A 273 -11.63 2.31 8.97
N THR A 274 -12.13 2.67 7.79
CA THR A 274 -12.20 4.05 7.35
C THR A 274 -13.25 4.81 8.19
N GLU A 275 -12.87 5.91 8.83
CA GLU A 275 -13.77 6.63 9.73
C GLU A 275 -14.79 7.50 8.99
N THR A 276 -14.31 8.22 7.98
CA THR A 276 -15.10 9.23 7.28
C THR A 276 -14.87 9.16 5.78
N GLY A 277 -15.78 9.73 5.01
CA GLY A 277 -15.68 9.75 3.56
C GLY A 277 -14.52 10.57 3.01
N LYS A 278 -13.85 11.39 3.84
CA LYS A 278 -12.68 12.19 3.45
C LYS A 278 -11.47 11.34 3.10
N ASP A 279 -11.40 10.14 3.67
CA ASP A 279 -10.26 9.22 3.54
C ASP A 279 -10.46 8.26 2.36
N ILE A 280 -11.53 8.44 1.56
CA ILE A 280 -11.80 7.64 0.37
C ILE A 280 -11.10 8.28 -0.84
N GLU A 281 -10.19 7.53 -1.46
CA GLU A 281 -9.58 7.93 -2.73
C GLU A 281 -10.57 7.82 -3.90
N ILE A 282 -10.72 8.90 -4.67
CA ILE A 282 -11.68 8.98 -5.79
C ILE A 282 -10.98 8.77 -7.13
N GLU A 283 -11.29 7.64 -7.79
CA GLU A 283 -10.83 7.28 -9.15
C GLU A 283 -11.06 8.45 -10.14
N GLN A 284 -9.99 8.95 -10.75
CA GLN A 284 -10.07 9.89 -11.87
C GLN A 284 -10.03 9.14 -13.20
N ARG A 285 -10.93 9.48 -14.13
CA ARG A 285 -11.09 8.77 -15.41
C ARG A 285 -10.64 9.61 -16.60
N LYS A 286 -10.39 8.91 -17.71
CA LYS A 286 -9.94 9.51 -18.98
C LYS A 286 -10.93 10.57 -19.48
N LYS A 287 -10.40 11.66 -20.05
CA LYS A 287 -11.23 12.78 -20.55
C LYS A 287 -12.14 12.39 -21.72
N GLU A 288 -11.76 11.36 -22.47
CA GLU A 288 -12.49 10.88 -23.65
C GLU A 288 -13.83 10.22 -23.28
N GLU A 289 -14.00 9.71 -22.05
CA GLU A 289 -15.29 9.20 -21.58
C GLU A 289 -16.34 10.32 -21.49
N LEU A 290 -15.91 11.53 -21.14
CA LEU A 290 -16.79 12.69 -21.02
C LEU A 290 -16.96 13.42 -22.35
N THR A 291 -15.88 13.60 -23.11
CA THR A 291 -15.88 14.41 -24.34
C THR A 291 -16.35 13.67 -25.58
N GLN A 292 -16.48 12.34 -25.52
CA GLN A 292 -16.91 11.49 -26.63
C GLN A 292 -17.94 10.47 -26.16
N ILE A 293 -18.85 10.07 -27.04
CA ILE A 293 -19.85 9.03 -26.78
C ILE A 293 -19.92 8.06 -27.97
N SER A 294 -20.14 6.78 -27.68
CA SER A 294 -20.36 5.75 -28.70
C SER A 294 -21.80 5.24 -28.63
N GLY A 295 -22.43 5.01 -29.78
CA GLY A 295 -23.79 4.48 -29.86
C GLY A 295 -24.12 3.92 -31.25
N ALA A 296 -25.27 3.26 -31.36
CA ALA A 296 -25.78 2.78 -32.64
C ALA A 296 -26.03 3.94 -33.62
N VAL A 297 -25.75 3.73 -34.90
CA VAL A 297 -25.94 4.75 -35.94
C VAL A 297 -27.44 4.96 -36.19
N VAL A 298 -27.88 6.21 -36.19
CA VAL A 298 -29.23 6.59 -36.62
C VAL A 298 -29.15 6.97 -38.10
N ASN A 299 -29.86 6.23 -38.95
CA ASN A 299 -29.95 6.51 -40.38
C ASN A 299 -30.76 7.78 -40.64
N ALA A 300 -30.66 8.34 -41.85
CA ALA A 300 -31.35 9.56 -42.24
C ALA A 300 -32.90 9.46 -42.13
N ASP A 301 -33.45 8.24 -42.16
CA ASP A 301 -34.88 7.95 -41.99
C ASP A 301 -35.31 7.81 -40.52
N GLY A 302 -34.38 7.99 -39.57
CA GLY A 302 -34.63 7.83 -38.13
C GLY A 302 -34.54 6.40 -37.62
N THR A 303 -34.28 5.41 -38.48
CA THR A 303 -34.07 4.02 -38.05
C THR A 303 -32.72 3.86 -37.33
N VAL A 304 -32.69 3.03 -36.29
CA VAL A 304 -31.47 2.73 -35.52
C VAL A 304 -30.82 1.47 -36.09
N ASP A 305 -29.65 1.61 -36.71
CA ASP A 305 -28.83 0.50 -37.18
C ASP A 305 -27.94 -0.01 -36.04
N THR A 306 -28.41 -1.03 -35.32
CA THR A 306 -27.68 -1.65 -34.21
C THR A 306 -26.45 -2.44 -34.65
N SER A 307 -26.29 -2.72 -35.95
CA SER A 307 -25.10 -3.40 -36.49
C SER A 307 -23.91 -2.46 -36.67
N LYS A 308 -24.13 -1.14 -36.62
CA LYS A 308 -23.09 -0.12 -36.74
C LYS A 308 -23.05 0.74 -35.50
N THR A 309 -21.86 0.86 -34.90
CA THR A 309 -21.60 1.83 -33.85
C THR A 309 -20.73 2.96 -34.38
N ALA A 310 -21.04 4.19 -33.98
CA ALA A 310 -20.23 5.36 -34.26
C ALA A 310 -19.82 6.02 -32.95
N ARG A 311 -18.58 6.54 -32.92
CA ARG A 311 -18.07 7.36 -31.82
C ARG A 311 -18.08 8.82 -32.27
N VAL A 312 -18.75 9.68 -31.50
CA VAL A 312 -18.89 11.10 -31.81
C VAL A 312 -18.30 11.95 -30.70
N ALA A 313 -17.63 13.04 -31.09
CA ALA A 313 -17.15 14.06 -30.17
C ALA A 313 -18.31 15.01 -29.82
N ILE A 314 -18.62 15.13 -28.53
CA ILE A 314 -19.74 15.95 -28.02
C ILE A 314 -19.26 17.23 -27.31
N ALA A 315 -17.94 17.40 -27.17
CA ALA A 315 -17.30 18.58 -26.59
C ALA A 315 -16.09 19.02 -27.42
N ASP A 316 -15.60 20.26 -27.21
CA ASP A 316 -14.31 20.70 -27.77
C ASP A 316 -13.18 19.83 -27.21
N GLN A 317 -12.40 19.19 -28.07
CA GLN A 317 -11.37 18.23 -27.67
C GLN A 317 -10.15 18.88 -26.99
N ARG A 318 -10.06 20.22 -27.02
CA ARG A 318 -9.00 21.02 -26.38
C ARG A 318 -9.31 21.37 -24.92
N ILE A 319 -10.54 21.14 -24.45
CA ILE A 319 -10.93 21.53 -23.09
C ILE A 319 -10.25 20.64 -22.04
N ASN A 320 -9.88 21.25 -20.91
CA ASN A 320 -9.50 20.51 -19.71
C ASN A 320 -10.74 19.87 -19.08
N VAL A 321 -10.60 18.64 -18.60
CA VAL A 321 -11.71 17.85 -18.07
C VAL A 321 -11.38 17.38 -16.66
N TRP A 322 -12.33 17.60 -15.75
CA TRP A 322 -12.38 16.90 -14.47
C TRP A 322 -13.43 15.80 -14.57
N ASN A 323 -13.00 14.54 -14.46
CA ASN A 323 -13.86 13.36 -14.64
C ASN A 323 -13.69 12.36 -13.48
N PRO A 324 -14.16 12.72 -12.27
CA PRO A 324 -14.18 11.79 -11.16
C PRO A 324 -15.20 10.67 -11.43
N GLY A 325 -14.79 9.42 -11.20
CA GLY A 325 -15.66 8.26 -11.35
C GLY A 325 -16.71 8.13 -10.25
N PHE A 326 -16.48 8.75 -9.09
CA PHE A 326 -17.31 8.63 -7.88
C PHE A 326 -17.42 9.97 -7.15
N ASP A 327 -18.41 10.10 -6.28
CA ASP A 327 -18.48 11.13 -5.26
C ASP A 327 -18.83 10.51 -3.90
N VAL A 328 -18.68 11.30 -2.83
CA VAL A 328 -18.97 10.90 -1.45
C VAL A 328 -20.25 11.59 -1.01
N THR A 329 -21.24 10.81 -0.60
CA THR A 329 -22.46 11.28 0.02
C THR A 329 -22.30 11.27 1.54
N PRO A 330 -22.31 12.44 2.20
CA PRO A 330 -22.23 12.52 3.65
C PRO A 330 -23.41 11.80 4.34
N HIS A 331 -23.14 11.11 5.44
CA HIS A 331 -24.10 10.31 6.19
C HIS A 331 -25.30 11.13 6.72
N GLU A 332 -25.14 12.45 6.88
CA GLU A 332 -26.21 13.38 7.24
C GLU A 332 -27.35 13.41 6.21
N LEU A 333 -27.05 13.17 4.93
CA LEU A 333 -28.02 13.15 3.83
C LEU A 333 -28.69 11.78 3.60
N ILE A 334 -28.24 10.72 4.28
CA ILE A 334 -28.72 9.35 4.09
C ILE A 334 -29.76 9.01 5.17
N ASP A 335 -30.97 8.59 4.79
CA ASP A 335 -32.00 8.19 5.76
C ASP A 335 -31.83 6.74 6.25
N ALA A 336 -31.39 5.83 5.36
CA ALA A 336 -31.22 4.41 5.67
C ALA A 336 -30.11 3.75 4.84
N ILE A 337 -29.42 2.79 5.45
CA ILE A 337 -28.46 1.89 4.80
C ILE A 337 -29.00 0.47 4.93
N VAL A 338 -29.33 -0.14 3.79
CA VAL A 338 -29.98 -1.46 3.70
C VAL A 338 -28.96 -2.51 3.32
N THR A 339 -28.85 -3.55 4.15
CA THR A 339 -27.93 -4.69 3.98
C THR A 339 -28.71 -6.01 4.01
N GLU A 340 -28.02 -7.12 3.72
CA GLU A 340 -28.58 -8.46 3.85
C GLU A 340 -28.85 -8.85 5.31
N LYS A 341 -28.29 -8.12 6.28
CA LYS A 341 -28.50 -8.34 7.73
C LYS A 341 -29.59 -7.44 8.32
N GLY A 342 -30.09 -6.47 7.55
CA GLY A 342 -31.18 -5.59 7.96
C GLY A 342 -31.02 -4.16 7.47
N THR A 343 -31.95 -3.30 7.89
CA THR A 343 -31.87 -1.86 7.62
C THR A 343 -31.29 -1.13 8.82
N VAL A 344 -30.24 -0.36 8.60
CA VAL A 344 -29.60 0.50 9.60
C VAL A 344 -30.08 1.94 9.39
N ILE A 345 -30.57 2.56 10.46
CA ILE A 345 -30.98 3.97 10.51
C ILE A 345 -30.17 4.72 11.56
N LYS A 346 -30.13 6.04 11.45
CA LYS A 346 -29.44 6.89 12.43
C LYS A 346 -30.11 6.81 13.81
N GLY A 347 -29.29 6.76 14.86
CA GLY A 347 -29.72 6.87 16.25
C GLY A 347 -30.19 8.30 16.61
N ALA A 348 -30.59 8.49 17.88
CA ALA A 348 -30.99 9.80 18.39
C ALA A 348 -29.85 10.85 18.33
N ASP A 349 -28.61 10.40 18.27
CA ASP A 349 -27.39 11.20 18.11
C ASP A 349 -27.07 11.54 16.63
N GLY A 350 -27.90 11.09 15.68
CA GLY A 350 -27.71 11.33 14.26
C GLY A 350 -26.62 10.48 13.61
N LYS A 351 -26.14 9.42 14.27
CA LYS A 351 -25.07 8.55 13.75
C LYS A 351 -25.60 7.19 13.33
N PHE A 352 -24.99 6.61 12.30
CA PHE A 352 -25.19 5.20 11.98
C PHE A 352 -24.40 4.33 12.96
N ASP A 353 -25.01 3.22 13.36
CA ASP A 353 -24.40 2.22 14.22
C ASP A 353 -24.52 0.85 13.55
N PHE A 354 -23.39 0.33 13.08
CA PHE A 354 -23.33 -0.97 12.42
C PHE A 354 -23.12 -2.12 13.39
N SER A 355 -22.99 -1.87 14.71
CA SER A 355 -22.74 -2.89 15.73
C SER A 355 -23.75 -4.03 15.73
N LYS A 356 -25.02 -3.73 15.46
CA LYS A 356 -26.09 -4.76 15.49
C LYS A 356 -26.01 -5.73 14.32
N ILE A 357 -25.55 -5.26 13.17
CA ILE A 357 -25.48 -6.08 11.94
C ILE A 357 -24.08 -6.63 11.69
N LEU A 358 -23.06 -6.02 12.27
CA LEU A 358 -21.64 -6.35 12.15
C LEU A 358 -20.94 -6.29 13.52
N PRO A 359 -21.41 -7.01 14.56
CA PRO A 359 -20.90 -6.86 15.93
C PRO A 359 -19.40 -7.15 16.03
N GLU A 360 -18.95 -8.26 15.46
CA GLU A 360 -17.55 -8.67 15.49
C GLU A 360 -16.62 -7.63 14.83
N ARG A 361 -17.03 -7.08 13.68
CA ARG A 361 -16.25 -6.07 12.94
C ARG A 361 -16.34 -4.69 13.60
N TRP A 362 -17.40 -4.42 14.34
CA TRP A 362 -17.60 -3.16 15.07
C TRP A 362 -16.75 -3.12 16.34
N GLU A 363 -16.73 -4.23 17.09
CA GLU A 363 -16.00 -4.43 18.35
C GLU A 363 -14.48 -4.56 18.18
N ALA A 364 -14.01 -5.06 17.03
CA ALA A 364 -12.59 -5.14 16.69
C ALA A 364 -11.85 -3.78 16.78
N LYS A 365 -12.58 -2.66 16.87
CA LYS A 365 -12.06 -1.31 17.13
C LYS A 365 -12.26 -0.81 18.58
N ILE A 366 -13.19 -1.40 19.34
CA ILE A 366 -13.64 -0.88 20.66
C ILE A 366 -12.92 -1.54 21.86
N MET A 367 -12.33 -2.73 21.72
CA MET A 367 -11.63 -3.37 22.85
C MET A 367 -10.17 -2.92 23.00
N PRO A 368 -9.77 -2.34 24.15
CA PRO A 368 -8.39 -2.35 24.60
C PRO A 368 -8.06 -3.72 25.23
N THR A 369 -7.02 -4.38 24.74
CA THR A 369 -6.27 -5.50 25.38
C THR A 369 -6.92 -6.90 25.54
N PHE A 370 -6.14 -7.91 25.09
CA PHE A 370 -6.04 -9.32 25.50
C PHE A 370 -7.11 -10.38 25.08
N GLN A 371 -6.57 -11.38 24.36
CA GLN A 371 -6.93 -12.81 24.27
C GLN A 371 -8.11 -13.29 23.39
N GLN A 372 -7.71 -14.07 22.36
CA GLN A 372 -8.41 -15.16 21.64
C GLN A 372 -9.47 -14.72 20.60
N VAL A 373 -9.36 -14.98 19.29
CA VAL A 373 -8.53 -15.87 18.46
C VAL A 373 -8.37 -15.22 17.06
N PRO A 374 -7.17 -15.20 16.46
CA PRO A 374 -6.95 -14.55 15.17
C PRO A 374 -7.40 -15.45 14.01
N ARG A 375 -8.19 -14.92 13.06
CA ARG A 375 -8.30 -15.51 11.71
C ARG A 375 -7.93 -14.51 10.62
N LEU A 376 -6.61 -14.45 10.43
CA LEU A 376 -5.88 -14.57 9.16
C LEU A 376 -6.01 -13.45 8.13
N PHE A 377 -5.51 -12.26 8.51
CA PHE A 377 -4.61 -11.53 7.61
C PHE A 377 -3.24 -12.22 7.66
N LEU A 378 -2.85 -12.92 6.59
CA LEU A 378 -1.49 -12.94 6.01
C LEU A 378 -1.29 -14.05 4.94
N HIS A 379 -0.57 -13.59 3.91
CA HIS A 379 0.19 -14.24 2.85
C HIS A 379 -0.48 -14.88 1.61
N ARG A 380 -0.47 -14.04 0.58
CA ARG A 380 -0.61 -14.26 -0.87
C ARG A 380 0.38 -15.26 -1.53
N TYR A 381 1.39 -15.82 -0.84
CA TYR A 381 2.56 -16.42 -1.54
C TYR A 381 2.72 -17.96 -1.48
N ASP A 382 2.00 -18.68 -0.62
CA ASP A 382 2.17 -20.15 -0.50
C ASP A 382 1.54 -20.98 -1.64
N LEU A 383 0.77 -20.37 -2.54
CA LEU A 383 0.20 -21.09 -3.68
C LEU A 383 1.24 -21.39 -4.77
N ILE A 384 2.27 -20.52 -4.90
CA ILE A 384 3.32 -20.66 -5.92
C ILE A 384 4.31 -21.76 -5.51
N SER A 385 4.65 -21.87 -4.22
CA SER A 385 5.47 -22.96 -3.69
C SER A 385 4.76 -24.33 -3.82
N ALA A 386 3.46 -24.41 -3.50
CA ALA A 386 2.70 -25.66 -3.64
C ALA A 386 2.47 -26.09 -5.10
N LEU A 387 2.44 -25.15 -6.06
CA LEU A 387 2.38 -25.43 -7.49
C LEU A 387 3.77 -25.77 -8.09
N ASN A 388 4.85 -25.25 -7.52
CA ASN A 388 6.22 -25.60 -7.91
C ASN A 388 6.66 -26.97 -7.38
N ASP A 389 6.20 -27.42 -6.20
CA ASP A 389 6.46 -28.79 -5.73
C ASP A 389 5.80 -29.86 -6.61
N ILE A 390 4.69 -29.52 -7.28
CA ILE A 390 4.04 -30.40 -8.28
C ILE A 390 4.89 -30.53 -9.56
N ARG A 391 5.79 -29.58 -9.86
CA ARG A 391 6.71 -29.68 -11.01
C ARG A 391 7.87 -30.65 -10.77
N LEU A 392 8.37 -30.76 -9.53
CA LEU A 392 9.50 -31.63 -9.20
C LEU A 392 9.16 -33.13 -9.24
N SER A 393 7.88 -33.49 -9.04
CA SER A 393 7.43 -34.89 -9.09
C SER A 393 7.19 -35.43 -10.51
N PHE A 394 7.07 -34.57 -11.53
CA PHE A 394 6.82 -34.98 -12.91
C PHE A 394 8.09 -35.29 -13.72
N LEU A 395 9.27 -34.90 -13.24
CA LEU A 395 10.55 -35.15 -13.92
C LEU A 395 11.24 -36.46 -13.54
N PHE A 396 10.70 -37.26 -12.61
CA PHE A 396 11.34 -38.49 -12.14
C PHE A 396 10.73 -39.82 -12.63
N PHE A 397 9.66 -39.79 -13.44
CA PHE A 397 9.06 -41.02 -13.99
C PHE A 397 8.74 -40.92 -15.48
N SER A 398 9.79 -40.89 -16.30
CA SER A 398 9.73 -41.41 -17.67
C SER A 398 11.15 -41.48 -18.21
N HIS A 399 11.83 -42.63 -18.07
CA HIS A 399 12.95 -43.04 -18.93
C HIS A 399 13.28 -44.52 -18.69
N GLN A 400 12.51 -45.43 -19.31
CA GLN A 400 13.03 -46.73 -19.72
C GLN A 400 12.33 -47.18 -21.01
N LYS A 401 13.02 -47.05 -22.16
CA LYS A 401 13.11 -48.08 -23.20
C LYS A 401 14.09 -47.68 -24.30
N THR A 402 14.97 -48.63 -24.61
CA THR A 402 16.05 -48.63 -25.59
C THR A 402 15.57 -48.85 -27.04
N PRO A 403 16.44 -48.65 -28.05
CA PRO A 403 16.05 -48.30 -29.41
C PRO A 403 16.19 -49.44 -30.44
N SER A 404 15.54 -49.33 -31.60
CA SER A 404 16.13 -49.87 -32.85
C SER A 404 15.55 -49.27 -34.16
N LYS A 405 16.50 -48.82 -34.99
CA LYS A 405 16.67 -49.06 -36.44
C LYS A 405 15.70 -48.46 -37.49
N PHE A 406 16.32 -47.62 -38.35
CA PHE A 406 16.52 -47.82 -39.80
C PHE A 406 15.94 -46.76 -40.79
N LYS A 407 16.89 -46.08 -41.45
CA LYS A 407 17.08 -45.83 -42.91
C LYS A 407 16.26 -44.79 -43.71
N MET A 408 17.04 -43.75 -44.10
CA MET A 408 17.49 -43.40 -45.47
C MET A 408 16.66 -42.52 -46.42
N ARG A 409 17.44 -41.62 -47.06
CA ARG A 409 17.31 -40.89 -48.35
C ARG A 409 16.62 -39.53 -48.31
N SER A 410 17.00 -38.52 -49.11
CA SER A 410 18.21 -38.13 -49.87
C SER A 410 17.88 -36.84 -50.65
N ARG A 411 18.94 -36.07 -51.00
CA ARG A 411 19.04 -35.03 -52.06
C ARG A 411 18.67 -33.60 -51.66
N SER A 412 19.31 -32.51 -52.12
CA SER A 412 20.63 -32.13 -52.69
C SER A 412 20.42 -30.77 -53.40
N SER A 413 21.51 -30.02 -53.62
CA SER A 413 21.68 -28.81 -54.48
C SER A 413 21.53 -27.47 -53.71
N SER A 414 22.57 -26.70 -53.33
CA SER A 414 23.78 -26.15 -54.00
C SER A 414 23.50 -24.99 -54.97
N ILE A 415 23.97 -23.77 -54.63
CA ILE A 415 24.58 -22.74 -55.50
C ILE A 415 25.31 -21.70 -54.62
N LEU A 416 26.40 -21.15 -55.15
CA LEU A 416 27.56 -20.51 -54.53
C LEU A 416 27.73 -19.06 -55.04
N LEU A 417 28.54 -18.26 -54.31
CA LEU A 417 29.18 -16.94 -54.58
C LEU A 417 28.43 -15.67 -54.14
N LEU A 418 28.88 -14.92 -53.11
CA LEU A 418 30.10 -14.11 -52.87
C LEU A 418 29.87 -12.62 -53.22
N LEU A 419 29.77 -11.76 -52.19
CA LEU A 419 30.48 -10.46 -52.10
C LEU A 419 30.21 -9.78 -50.74
N SER A 420 31.21 -9.03 -50.32
CA SER A 420 31.58 -8.61 -48.98
C SER A 420 30.85 -7.38 -48.43
N SER A 421 30.89 -7.30 -47.08
CA SER A 421 30.79 -6.13 -46.20
C SER A 421 29.40 -5.49 -45.97
N LEU A 422 28.77 -5.79 -44.82
CA LEU A 422 28.60 -4.89 -43.68
C LEU A 422 27.76 -5.57 -42.57
N LEU A 423 28.26 -5.48 -41.34
CA LEU A 423 27.52 -5.43 -40.06
C LEU A 423 26.77 -6.66 -39.53
N LEU A 424 27.17 -7.00 -38.30
CA LEU A 424 26.48 -7.71 -37.23
C LEU A 424 25.98 -9.14 -37.52
N THR A 425 26.68 -10.11 -36.95
CA THR A 425 26.05 -11.38 -36.54
C THR A 425 26.24 -11.61 -35.04
N PRO A 426 25.18 -12.09 -34.35
CA PRO A 426 25.19 -12.44 -32.95
C PRO A 426 25.76 -13.84 -32.79
N ALA A 427 26.71 -14.02 -31.87
CA ALA A 427 27.16 -15.33 -31.43
C ALA A 427 26.51 -15.63 -30.08
N THR A 428 25.49 -16.48 -30.12
CA THR A 428 25.25 -17.58 -29.19
C THR A 428 25.44 -17.28 -27.69
N SER A 429 24.34 -16.93 -27.03
CA SER A 429 24.16 -17.30 -25.62
C SER A 429 23.05 -18.36 -25.54
N THR A 430 23.46 -19.55 -25.11
CA THR A 430 22.62 -20.58 -24.48
C THR A 430 21.54 -19.96 -23.59
N PRO A 431 20.35 -20.59 -23.47
CA PRO A 431 19.34 -20.13 -22.52
C PRO A 431 19.91 -20.33 -21.11
N ILE A 432 20.17 -19.22 -20.41
CA ILE A 432 20.50 -19.25 -18.98
C ILE A 432 19.20 -19.62 -18.27
N ILE A 433 19.23 -20.80 -17.67
CA ILE A 433 18.27 -21.31 -16.70
C ILE A 433 18.37 -20.38 -15.47
N HIS A 434 17.29 -19.72 -15.07
CA HIS A 434 17.28 -18.87 -13.87
C HIS A 434 17.21 -19.74 -12.60
N GLU A 435 18.36 -19.95 -11.94
CA GLU A 435 18.51 -20.74 -10.69
C GLU A 435 18.66 -19.89 -9.40
N ASP A 436 18.79 -18.56 -9.47
CA ASP A 436 19.24 -17.72 -8.34
C ASP A 436 18.13 -16.88 -7.63
N ALA A 437 17.00 -17.48 -7.27
CA ALA A 437 16.01 -16.82 -6.39
C ALA A 437 16.14 -17.32 -4.96
N SER A 438 16.36 -16.42 -3.99
CA SER A 438 16.35 -16.79 -2.57
C SER A 438 14.95 -17.32 -2.20
N SER A 439 14.89 -18.32 -1.31
CA SER A 439 13.61 -18.93 -0.90
C SER A 439 12.67 -17.95 -0.20
N TYR A 440 13.20 -16.83 0.30
CA TYR A 440 12.48 -15.77 0.99
C TYR A 440 12.22 -14.54 0.13
N ARG A 441 12.61 -14.50 -1.16
CA ARG A 441 12.46 -13.31 -2.03
C ARG A 441 11.04 -12.77 -2.00
N ASP A 442 10.07 -13.66 -2.19
CA ASP A 442 8.66 -13.29 -2.29
C ASP A 442 8.11 -12.69 -0.99
N THR A 443 8.47 -13.29 0.16
CA THR A 443 8.03 -12.80 1.47
C THR A 443 8.74 -11.50 1.86
N LEU A 444 10.02 -11.38 1.53
CA LEU A 444 10.83 -10.16 1.69
C LEU A 444 10.26 -8.99 0.90
N LEU A 445 10.01 -9.18 -0.40
CA LEU A 445 9.45 -8.13 -1.27
C LEU A 445 8.03 -7.75 -0.84
N SER A 446 7.21 -8.72 -0.44
CA SER A 446 5.86 -8.45 0.06
C SER A 446 5.85 -7.64 1.36
N LEU A 447 6.75 -7.94 2.30
CA LEU A 447 6.89 -7.18 3.54
C LEU A 447 7.39 -5.76 3.26
N HIS A 448 8.42 -5.63 2.44
CA HIS A 448 8.98 -4.34 2.04
C HIS A 448 7.94 -3.46 1.32
N GLU A 449 7.24 -4.00 0.32
CA GLU A 449 6.15 -3.33 -0.37
C GLU A 449 5.06 -2.85 0.61
N SER A 450 4.63 -3.72 1.53
CA SER A 450 3.59 -3.38 2.51
C SER A 450 4.02 -2.22 3.41
N LEU A 451 5.29 -2.21 3.84
CA LEU A 451 5.85 -1.13 4.64
C LEU A 451 5.92 0.18 3.86
N VAL A 452 6.44 0.16 2.62
CA VAL A 452 6.63 1.37 1.80
C VAL A 452 5.29 1.96 1.35
N ARG A 453 4.28 1.11 1.05
CA ARG A 453 2.95 1.58 0.67
C ARG A 453 2.24 2.35 1.77
N ILE A 454 2.52 2.09 3.05
CA ILE A 454 1.97 2.84 4.17
C ILE A 454 2.70 4.19 4.28
N PRO A 455 2.03 5.34 4.05
CA PRO A 455 2.64 6.63 4.29
C PRO A 455 2.96 6.78 5.78
N SER A 456 4.23 7.00 6.12
CA SER A 456 4.70 7.15 7.50
C SER A 456 5.63 8.34 7.61
N LEU A 457 5.18 9.51 7.13
CA LEU A 457 5.95 10.74 7.30
C LEU A 457 6.25 10.96 8.79
N SER A 458 7.39 11.56 9.13
CA SER A 458 7.69 11.86 10.53
C SER A 458 6.55 12.66 11.15
N ASN A 459 6.06 12.18 12.30
CA ASN A 459 4.83 12.57 12.98
C ASN A 459 3.50 11.97 12.50
N SER A 460 3.50 10.99 11.60
CA SER A 460 2.32 10.26 11.15
C SER A 460 2.59 8.75 10.96
N GLU A 461 3.30 8.14 11.90
CA GLU A 461 3.84 6.77 11.77
C GLU A 461 2.91 5.66 12.31
N THR A 462 1.77 6.01 12.89
CA THR A 462 0.91 5.06 13.63
C THR A 462 0.53 3.83 12.80
N ASP A 463 0.15 4.01 11.54
CA ASP A 463 -0.31 2.90 10.70
C ASP A 463 0.82 1.91 10.38
N ALA A 464 2.06 2.39 10.21
CA ALA A 464 3.22 1.53 10.01
C ALA A 464 3.54 0.72 11.28
N ALA A 465 3.41 1.33 12.46
CA ALA A 465 3.57 0.65 13.74
C ALA A 465 2.50 -0.42 13.98
N LEU A 466 1.22 -0.11 13.68
CA LEU A 466 0.10 -1.06 13.79
C LEU A 466 0.21 -2.22 12.79
N PHE A 467 0.68 -1.94 11.58
CA PHE A 467 0.99 -2.97 10.59
C PHE A 467 2.06 -3.92 11.12
N LEU A 468 3.20 -3.40 11.61
CA LEU A 468 4.28 -4.22 12.15
C LEU A 468 3.84 -5.02 13.38
N GLN A 469 3.03 -4.42 14.27
CA GLN A 469 2.42 -5.14 15.38
C GLN A 469 1.65 -6.35 14.89
N THR A 470 0.75 -6.15 13.93
CA THR A 470 -0.08 -7.24 13.39
C THR A 470 0.79 -8.28 12.69
N TYR A 471 1.72 -7.84 11.85
CA TYR A 471 2.59 -8.70 11.05
C TYR A 471 3.45 -9.62 11.93
N LEU A 472 4.16 -9.05 12.91
CA LEU A 472 5.04 -9.81 13.82
C LEU A 472 4.23 -10.68 14.79
N THR A 473 3.08 -10.22 15.28
CA THR A 473 2.19 -11.04 16.13
C THR A 473 1.75 -12.32 15.42
N ASN A 474 1.39 -12.23 14.14
CA ASN A 474 1.01 -13.39 13.33
C ASN A 474 2.17 -14.35 13.03
N LEU A 475 3.41 -13.88 13.22
CA LEU A 475 4.64 -14.68 13.10
C LEU A 475 5.15 -15.17 14.45
N ASN A 476 4.27 -15.24 15.47
CA ASN A 476 4.57 -15.74 16.80
C ASN A 476 5.58 -14.88 17.59
N PHE A 477 5.59 -13.57 17.36
CA PHE A 477 6.28 -12.62 18.23
C PHE A 477 5.31 -12.06 19.29
N TYR A 478 5.80 -11.85 20.50
CA TYR A 478 5.15 -10.94 21.44
C TYR A 478 5.49 -9.51 21.02
N VAL A 479 4.49 -8.68 20.75
CA VAL A 479 4.69 -7.29 20.32
C VAL A 479 4.06 -6.32 21.30
N GLN A 480 4.85 -5.34 21.73
CA GLN A 480 4.43 -4.23 22.58
C GLN A 480 4.59 -2.92 21.82
N LEU A 481 3.51 -2.13 21.76
CA LEU A 481 3.58 -0.75 21.31
C LEU A 481 3.96 0.14 22.48
N GLN A 482 4.98 0.97 22.28
CA GLN A 482 5.40 1.99 23.24
C GLN A 482 5.06 3.36 22.67
N GLU A 483 4.12 4.06 23.31
CA GLU A 483 3.70 5.42 22.91
C GLU A 483 4.84 6.42 23.13
N VAL A 484 5.10 7.25 22.12
CA VAL A 484 6.16 8.26 22.13
C VAL A 484 5.55 9.64 22.01
N ASP A 485 5.60 10.40 23.11
CA ASP A 485 5.14 11.80 23.17
C ASP A 485 5.99 12.72 22.28
N GLY A 486 5.39 13.79 21.77
CA GLY A 486 6.13 14.87 21.08
C GLY A 486 5.64 15.26 19.68
N GLY A 487 4.63 14.57 19.12
CA GLY A 487 4.02 14.88 17.83
C GLY A 487 2.55 15.32 17.91
N PRO A 488 1.98 15.89 16.82
CA PRO A 488 0.56 16.24 16.71
C PRO A 488 -0.40 15.04 16.75
N SER A 489 0.08 13.82 16.49
CA SER A 489 -0.70 12.58 16.58
C SER A 489 -0.03 11.60 17.54
N LYS A 490 -0.77 10.53 17.89
CA LYS A 490 -0.16 9.38 18.56
C LYS A 490 0.90 8.76 17.64
N ARG A 491 1.97 8.23 18.24
CA ARG A 491 3.09 7.57 17.57
C ARG A 491 3.58 6.44 18.46
N TYR A 492 4.04 5.34 17.87
CA TYR A 492 4.41 4.15 18.61
C TYR A 492 5.73 3.56 18.12
N ASN A 493 6.67 3.37 19.05
CA ASN A 493 7.74 2.41 18.83
C ASN A 493 7.15 0.99 18.87
N VAL A 494 7.70 0.08 18.08
CA VAL A 494 7.32 -1.34 18.04
C VAL A 494 8.42 -2.18 18.67
N LEU A 495 8.15 -2.79 19.82
CA LEU A 495 9.07 -3.71 20.49
C LEU A 495 8.57 -5.13 20.26
N ALA A 496 9.40 -6.02 19.70
CA ALA A 496 8.98 -7.39 19.42
C ALA A 496 10.00 -8.44 19.87
N TYR A 497 9.49 -9.54 20.42
CA TYR A 497 10.27 -10.65 20.97
C TYR A 497 9.82 -11.96 20.32
N PRO A 498 10.72 -12.74 19.69
CA PRO A 498 10.33 -13.93 18.96
C PRO A 498 9.92 -15.08 19.88
N ASN A 499 8.99 -15.94 19.45
CA ASN A 499 8.62 -17.21 20.10
C ASN A 499 8.19 -17.11 21.57
N THR A 500 7.53 -16.01 21.97
CA THR A 500 6.95 -15.85 23.30
C THR A 500 5.58 -15.17 23.22
N THR A 501 4.77 -15.36 24.27
CA THR A 501 3.45 -14.73 24.44
C THR A 501 3.45 -13.62 25.49
N SER A 502 4.58 -13.41 26.17
CA SER A 502 4.79 -12.36 27.18
C SER A 502 6.22 -11.83 27.10
N PRO A 503 6.52 -10.65 27.67
CA PRO A 503 7.89 -10.15 27.75
C PRO A 503 8.81 -11.18 28.46
N PRO A 504 10.04 -11.42 27.97
CA PRO A 504 10.96 -12.33 28.62
C PRO A 504 11.32 -11.84 30.04
N SER A 505 11.55 -12.79 30.95
CA SER A 505 11.92 -12.50 32.34
C SER A 505 13.38 -12.01 32.49
N HIS A 506 14.23 -12.29 31.50
CA HIS A 506 15.60 -11.79 31.41
C HIS A 506 15.74 -10.70 30.34
N SER A 507 16.81 -9.91 30.42
CA SER A 507 17.11 -8.91 29.39
C SER A 507 17.64 -9.60 28.12
N PRO A 508 17.11 -9.24 26.93
CA PRO A 508 17.67 -9.68 25.66
C PRO A 508 19.14 -9.23 25.53
N LYS A 509 19.96 -10.06 24.89
CA LYS A 509 21.39 -9.77 24.67
C LYS A 509 21.62 -8.92 23.42
N LEU A 510 20.82 -9.14 22.38
CA LEU A 510 20.93 -8.48 21.09
C LEU A 510 19.67 -7.64 20.82
N LEU A 511 19.89 -6.36 20.54
CA LEU A 511 18.89 -5.47 19.95
C LEU A 511 19.09 -5.38 18.44
N ILE A 512 18.02 -5.49 17.66
CA ILE A 512 18.03 -5.22 16.22
C ILE A 512 17.03 -4.09 15.99
N THR A 513 17.46 -3.01 15.35
CA THR A 513 16.67 -1.79 15.28
C THR A 513 16.86 -1.02 13.98
N SER A 514 15.83 -0.27 13.60
CA SER A 514 15.75 0.63 12.45
C SER A 514 14.56 1.56 12.68
N HIS A 515 14.42 2.64 11.91
CA HIS A 515 13.25 3.51 11.99
C HIS A 515 12.19 3.18 10.93
N ILE A 516 10.95 3.65 11.17
CA ILE A 516 9.80 3.46 10.28
C ILE A 516 9.22 4.77 9.75
N ASP A 517 9.65 5.91 10.28
CA ASP A 517 9.33 7.21 9.70
C ASP A 517 10.16 7.52 8.46
N VAL A 518 9.64 8.42 7.63
CA VAL A 518 10.27 8.87 6.37
C VAL A 518 10.11 10.38 6.19
N VAL A 519 10.96 11.00 5.38
CA VAL A 519 10.82 12.42 4.98
C VAL A 519 9.70 12.68 3.96
N PRO A 520 9.11 13.88 3.91
CA PRO A 520 8.20 14.28 2.84
C PRO A 520 8.93 14.55 1.50
N PRO A 521 8.25 14.44 0.34
CA PRO A 521 6.87 13.96 0.16
C PRO A 521 6.79 12.43 0.19
N TYR A 522 5.57 11.91 0.31
CA TYR A 522 5.30 10.50 0.06
C TYR A 522 5.45 10.19 -1.44
N ILE A 523 6.21 9.14 -1.75
CA ILE A 523 6.42 8.63 -3.11
C ILE A 523 5.92 7.18 -3.13
N PRO A 524 4.94 6.83 -3.98
CA PRO A 524 4.36 5.50 -4.02
C PRO A 524 5.40 4.42 -4.34
N TYR A 525 5.19 3.22 -3.78
CA TYR A 525 5.97 2.03 -4.11
C TYR A 525 5.80 1.65 -5.59
N SER A 526 6.91 1.32 -6.24
CA SER A 526 6.96 0.71 -7.56
C SER A 526 8.13 -0.26 -7.66
N ILE A 527 8.02 -1.25 -8.52
CA ILE A 527 9.08 -2.20 -8.83
C ILE A 527 9.08 -2.48 -10.33
N SER A 528 10.26 -2.53 -10.95
CA SER A 528 10.37 -2.85 -12.37
C SER A 528 9.94 -4.29 -12.67
N SER A 529 9.19 -4.48 -13.76
CA SER A 529 8.76 -5.80 -14.25
C SER A 529 9.50 -6.16 -15.56
N PRO A 530 9.91 -7.43 -15.77
CA PRO A 530 9.75 -8.59 -14.88
C PRO A 530 10.64 -8.49 -13.62
N ILE A 531 10.19 -9.08 -12.50
CA ILE A 531 10.94 -9.06 -11.24
C ILE A 531 12.15 -9.99 -11.34
N THR A 532 13.34 -9.41 -11.26
CA THR A 532 14.66 -10.04 -11.30
C THR A 532 15.51 -9.49 -10.15
N SER A 533 16.68 -10.10 -9.89
CA SER A 533 17.65 -9.57 -8.92
C SER A 533 18.11 -8.14 -9.27
N SER A 534 18.16 -7.79 -10.55
CA SER A 534 18.51 -6.44 -11.03
C SER A 534 17.34 -5.45 -11.04
N SER A 535 16.13 -5.88 -10.66
CA SER A 535 14.95 -5.01 -10.67
C SER A 535 15.07 -3.90 -9.65
N LEU A 536 14.75 -2.69 -10.08
CA LEU A 536 14.76 -1.50 -9.24
C LEU A 536 13.42 -1.42 -8.49
N ILE A 537 13.51 -1.30 -7.17
CA ILE A 537 12.42 -0.96 -6.27
C ILE A 537 12.54 0.54 -6.00
N SER A 538 11.44 1.28 -6.09
CA SER A 538 11.40 2.72 -5.84
C SER A 538 10.21 3.11 -4.97
N GLY A 539 10.35 4.19 -4.20
CA GLY A 539 9.30 4.70 -3.32
C GLY A 539 9.89 5.26 -2.02
N ARG A 540 9.17 6.16 -1.35
CA ARG A 540 9.70 6.86 -0.17
C ARG A 540 9.86 5.88 1.00
N GLY A 541 11.06 5.82 1.55
CA GLY A 541 11.46 4.87 2.58
C GLY A 541 11.89 3.51 2.05
N THR A 542 11.97 3.33 0.73
CA THR A 542 12.52 2.13 0.10
C THR A 542 13.94 1.89 0.57
N VAL A 543 14.75 2.95 0.66
CA VAL A 543 16.14 2.90 1.11
C VAL A 543 16.21 3.28 2.58
N ASP A 544 15.53 4.35 2.99
CA ASP A 544 15.70 4.98 4.30
C ASP A 544 14.41 4.99 5.13
N ALA A 545 14.14 4.00 5.99
CA ALA A 545 14.94 2.80 6.23
C ALA A 545 14.11 1.50 6.20
N LYS A 546 12.97 1.48 5.49
CA LYS A 546 12.04 0.32 5.53
C LYS A 546 12.61 -0.94 4.88
N ALA A 547 13.61 -0.83 4.00
CA ALA A 547 14.36 -1.99 3.52
C ALA A 547 15.16 -2.67 4.63
N SER A 548 15.83 -1.90 5.50
CA SER A 548 16.50 -2.44 6.68
C SER A 548 15.49 -3.17 7.59
N VAL A 549 14.32 -2.57 7.85
CA VAL A 549 13.25 -3.21 8.64
C VAL A 549 12.85 -4.56 8.02
N ALA A 550 12.54 -4.61 6.73
CA ALA A 550 12.12 -5.83 6.05
C ALA A 550 13.22 -6.91 6.04
N ALA A 551 14.47 -6.51 5.78
CA ALA A 551 15.60 -7.42 5.72
C ALA A 551 15.96 -7.99 7.11
N GLN A 552 15.93 -7.16 8.16
CA GLN A 552 16.14 -7.58 9.55
C GLN A 552 15.11 -8.62 10.00
N ILE A 553 13.82 -8.37 9.75
CA ILE A 553 12.74 -9.30 10.10
C ILE A 553 12.95 -10.63 9.35
N THR A 554 13.20 -10.58 8.05
CA THR A 554 13.38 -11.76 7.20
C THR A 554 14.60 -12.59 7.61
N ALA A 555 15.72 -11.92 7.92
CA ALA A 555 16.93 -12.55 8.42
C ALA A 555 16.69 -13.29 9.73
N LEU A 556 16.02 -12.64 10.69
CA LEU A 556 15.70 -13.26 11.97
C LEU A 556 14.78 -14.47 11.77
N LEU A 557 13.68 -14.34 11.02
CA LEU A 557 12.74 -15.43 10.74
C LEU A 557 13.44 -16.66 10.15
N THR A 558 14.38 -16.44 9.23
CA THR A 558 15.17 -17.51 8.61
C THR A 558 16.08 -18.23 9.62
N LEU A 559 16.58 -17.51 10.63
CA LEU A 559 17.45 -18.07 11.66
C LEU A 559 16.70 -18.69 12.85
N LEU A 560 15.47 -18.27 13.15
CA LEU A 560 14.69 -18.71 14.31
C LEU A 560 14.70 -20.24 14.54
N PRO A 561 14.54 -21.10 13.52
CA PRO A 561 14.55 -22.56 13.71
C PRO A 561 15.89 -23.11 14.21
N THR A 562 16.99 -22.38 14.01
CA THR A 562 18.36 -22.79 14.36
C THR A 562 18.90 -22.11 15.62
N LEU A 563 18.22 -21.07 16.12
CA LEU A 563 18.69 -20.30 17.26
C LEU A 563 18.37 -21.02 18.58
N PRO A 564 19.37 -21.23 19.46
CA PRO A 564 19.16 -21.96 20.72
C PRO A 564 18.31 -21.18 21.73
N ASN A 565 18.45 -19.84 21.76
CA ASN A 565 17.71 -18.96 22.67
C ASN A 565 17.14 -17.75 21.91
N PRO A 566 16.02 -17.90 21.19
CA PRO A 566 15.39 -16.79 20.46
C PRO A 566 15.06 -15.59 21.36
N GLN A 567 14.76 -15.83 22.64
CA GLN A 567 14.46 -14.80 23.64
C GLN A 567 15.64 -13.85 23.96
N ASP A 568 16.85 -14.18 23.50
CA ASP A 568 18.00 -13.29 23.63
C ASP A 568 18.00 -12.15 22.59
N ILE A 569 17.02 -12.11 21.68
CA ILE A 569 16.92 -11.13 20.60
C ILE A 569 15.65 -10.28 20.81
N MET A 570 15.79 -8.97 20.61
CA MET A 570 14.67 -8.02 20.58
C MET A 570 14.72 -7.21 19.30
N LEU A 571 13.59 -7.11 18.61
CA LEU A 571 13.39 -6.15 17.53
C LEU A 571 12.83 -4.85 18.13
N LEU A 572 13.34 -3.71 17.67
CA LEU A 572 12.84 -2.38 18.02
C LEU A 572 12.73 -1.54 16.76
N TYR A 573 11.52 -1.12 16.40
CA TYR A 573 11.30 -0.18 15.30
C TYR A 573 10.81 1.16 15.84
N VAL A 574 11.58 2.21 15.57
CA VAL A 574 11.42 3.53 16.20
C VAL A 574 10.79 4.56 15.26
N VAL A 575 10.21 5.60 15.85
CA VAL A 575 9.58 6.73 15.16
C VAL A 575 10.37 8.01 15.36
N GLY A 576 10.28 8.94 14.41
CA GLY A 576 10.85 10.28 14.48
C GLY A 576 12.38 10.33 14.43
N GLU A 577 13.02 9.35 13.79
CA GLU A 577 14.48 9.35 13.57
C GLU A 577 14.88 10.56 12.71
N GLU A 578 14.17 10.76 11.60
CA GLU A 578 14.45 11.74 10.53
C GLU A 578 14.40 13.21 11.00
N VAL A 579 13.94 13.44 12.22
CA VAL A 579 13.75 14.78 12.81
C VAL A 579 14.57 14.99 14.07
N SER A 580 14.42 14.14 15.09
CA SER A 580 14.99 14.36 16.43
C SER A 580 15.43 13.10 17.17
N GLY A 581 15.18 11.91 16.62
CA GLY A 581 15.42 10.64 17.28
C GLY A 581 14.48 10.39 18.47
N ASP A 582 13.22 10.83 18.38
CA ASP A 582 12.26 10.79 19.49
C ASP A 582 12.08 9.38 20.03
N GLY A 583 11.86 8.42 19.12
CA GLY A 583 11.58 7.03 19.43
C GLY A 583 12.72 6.36 20.19
N MET A 584 13.95 6.44 19.67
CA MET A 584 15.11 5.83 20.31
C MET A 584 15.45 6.49 21.65
N ARG A 585 15.36 7.82 21.76
CA ARG A 585 15.57 8.53 23.04
C ARG A 585 14.56 8.09 24.09
N TYR A 586 13.28 8.03 23.71
CA TYR A 586 12.22 7.61 24.61
C TYR A 586 12.41 6.16 25.04
N PHE A 587 12.68 5.25 24.10
CA PHE A 587 12.99 3.85 24.39
C PHE A 587 14.18 3.73 25.34
N SER A 588 15.30 4.39 25.03
CA SER A 588 16.52 4.32 25.82
C SER A 588 16.34 4.85 27.25
N SER A 589 15.50 5.87 27.46
CA SER A 589 15.26 6.43 28.79
C SER A 589 14.26 5.63 29.62
N SER A 590 13.38 4.87 28.97
CA SER A 590 12.30 4.11 29.61
C SER A 590 12.63 2.63 29.82
N THR A 591 13.54 2.07 29.02
CA THR A 591 13.89 0.66 29.06
C THR A 591 14.71 0.29 30.29
N LYS A 592 14.45 -0.90 30.84
CA LYS A 592 15.28 -1.53 31.87
C LYS A 592 16.24 -2.57 31.30
N HIS A 593 16.15 -2.84 29.99
CA HIS A 593 16.97 -3.83 29.33
C HIS A 593 18.43 -3.37 29.22
N LYS A 594 19.35 -4.32 29.38
CA LYS A 594 20.77 -4.13 29.07
C LYS A 594 21.13 -5.08 27.93
N PHE A 595 21.59 -4.51 26.83
CA PHE A 595 22.02 -5.25 25.65
C PHE A 595 23.55 -5.42 25.68
N ASP A 596 24.03 -6.58 25.26
CA ASP A 596 25.45 -6.81 24.98
C ASP A 596 25.82 -6.14 23.63
N SER A 597 24.87 -6.14 22.67
CA SER A 597 25.07 -5.63 21.32
C SER A 597 23.78 -5.08 20.71
N ALA A 598 23.92 -4.13 19.78
CA ALA A 598 22.82 -3.57 19.00
C ALA A 598 23.21 -3.48 17.52
N ILE A 599 22.32 -3.92 16.63
CA ILE A 599 22.46 -3.81 15.16
C ILE A 599 21.47 -2.76 14.68
N PHE A 600 21.98 -1.68 14.09
CA PHE A 600 21.22 -0.55 13.55
C PHE A 600 21.14 -0.67 12.02
N GLY A 601 19.93 -0.54 11.51
CA GLY A 601 19.61 -0.59 10.09
C GLY A 601 19.54 0.80 9.48
N GLU A 602 20.46 1.11 8.58
CA GLU A 602 20.59 2.39 7.88
C GLU A 602 21.17 2.13 6.49
N PRO A 603 21.00 3.04 5.51
CA PRO A 603 21.43 2.79 4.13
C PRO A 603 22.96 2.90 3.96
N THR A 604 23.65 1.78 4.16
CA THR A 604 25.13 1.69 4.10
C THR A 604 25.65 0.93 2.89
N GLU A 605 24.87 0.79 1.82
CA GLU A 605 25.25 0.06 0.60
C GLU A 605 25.67 -1.40 0.87
N ASN A 606 25.06 -2.04 1.87
CA ASN A 606 25.48 -3.36 2.37
C ASN A 606 26.94 -3.41 2.85
N LYS A 607 27.51 -2.28 3.26
CA LYS A 607 28.83 -2.18 3.90
C LYS A 607 28.65 -2.00 5.40
N LEU A 608 29.53 -2.61 6.19
CA LEU A 608 29.53 -2.46 7.64
C LEU A 608 30.21 -1.14 8.01
N ALA A 609 29.46 -0.20 8.57
CA ALA A 609 30.01 1.10 8.91
C ALA A 609 30.87 1.03 10.19
N CYS A 610 32.10 1.56 10.11
CA CYS A 610 33.04 1.69 11.24
C CYS A 610 32.70 2.84 12.20
N GLY A 611 31.56 3.47 11.99
CA GLY A 611 31.12 4.66 12.67
C GLY A 611 30.57 5.70 11.69
N HIS A 612 30.13 6.81 12.26
CA HIS A 612 29.57 7.90 11.50
C HIS A 612 29.94 9.27 12.06
N LYS A 613 29.84 10.30 11.23
CA LYS A 613 30.07 11.68 11.65
C LYS A 613 29.01 12.12 12.66
N GLY A 614 29.42 12.99 13.58
CA GLY A 614 28.53 13.70 14.47
C GLY A 614 27.71 14.76 13.74
N ILE A 615 26.83 15.44 14.46
CA ILE A 615 26.03 16.54 13.92
C ILE A 615 25.85 17.65 14.95
N THR A 616 25.87 18.90 14.50
CA THR A 616 25.32 20.05 15.23
C THR A 616 24.63 21.00 14.26
N HIS A 617 23.69 21.79 14.78
CA HIS A 617 22.95 22.79 14.01
C HIS A 617 23.13 24.16 14.65
N GLY A 618 23.41 25.17 13.82
CA GLY A 618 23.63 26.54 14.25
C GLY A 618 22.71 27.52 13.53
N LEU A 619 22.31 28.59 14.23
CA LEU A 619 21.68 29.77 13.68
C LEU A 619 22.56 30.97 13.96
N ILE A 620 23.16 31.53 12.91
CA ILE A 620 23.94 32.77 12.99
C ILE A 620 23.02 33.94 12.68
N LYS A 621 22.99 34.96 13.53
CA LYS A 621 22.23 36.19 13.34
C LYS A 621 23.20 37.35 13.24
N ALA A 622 22.94 38.26 12.31
CA ALA A 622 23.67 39.51 12.15
C ALA A 622 22.73 40.70 12.39
N LYS A 623 23.21 41.66 13.17
CA LYS A 623 22.55 42.94 13.45
C LYS A 623 23.33 44.07 12.79
N GLY A 624 22.59 44.88 12.06
CA GLY A 624 23.05 46.07 11.38
C GLY A 624 22.26 47.30 11.82
N LYS A 625 22.32 48.33 10.98
CA LYS A 625 21.58 49.57 11.15
C LYS A 625 20.94 49.94 9.82
N ALA A 626 19.61 50.02 9.82
CA ALA A 626 18.84 50.41 8.63
C ALA A 626 19.23 51.82 8.15
N GLY A 627 19.16 52.01 6.84
CA GLY A 627 19.41 53.28 6.18
C GLY A 627 19.05 53.21 4.70
N HIS A 628 18.95 54.37 4.05
CA HIS A 628 18.78 54.42 2.60
C HIS A 628 20.09 54.01 1.92
N SER A 629 20.05 53.12 0.92
CA SER A 629 21.26 52.58 0.28
C SER A 629 22.17 53.64 -0.35
N GLY A 630 21.60 54.80 -0.71
CA GLY A 630 22.35 55.97 -1.19
C GLY A 630 23.24 56.67 -0.16
N TYR A 631 23.13 56.33 1.13
CA TYR A 631 23.96 56.86 2.21
C TYR A 631 24.53 55.72 3.08
N PRO A 632 25.37 54.82 2.52
CA PRO A 632 25.86 53.62 3.19
C PRO A 632 26.53 53.90 4.54
N GLN A 633 27.23 55.03 4.66
CA GLN A 633 27.91 55.48 5.88
C GLN A 633 26.98 55.73 7.08
N LEU A 634 25.66 55.90 6.86
CA LEU A 634 24.70 56.13 7.93
C LEU A 634 24.12 54.82 8.50
N GLY A 635 24.30 53.71 7.78
CA GLY A 635 23.85 52.37 8.15
C GLY A 635 24.99 51.38 8.38
N LYS A 636 24.63 50.13 8.66
CA LYS A 636 25.54 48.97 8.75
C LYS A 636 24.78 47.79 8.18
N SER A 637 25.25 47.20 7.08
CA SER A 637 24.53 46.13 6.41
C SER A 637 24.68 44.81 7.16
N ALA A 638 23.59 44.31 7.76
CA ALA A 638 23.58 43.00 8.43
C ALA A 638 23.92 41.86 7.46
N THR A 639 23.45 41.93 6.22
CA THR A 639 23.72 40.93 5.18
C THR A 639 25.21 40.90 4.80
N GLU A 640 25.86 42.06 4.72
CA GLU A 640 27.30 42.13 4.42
C GLU A 640 28.15 41.51 5.54
N VAL A 641 27.83 41.85 6.80
CA VAL A 641 28.50 41.27 7.97
C VAL A 641 28.31 39.75 8.01
N LEU A 642 27.08 39.28 7.75
CA LEU A 642 26.77 37.85 7.70
C LEU A 642 27.56 37.13 6.60
N ILE A 643 27.62 37.68 5.37
CA ILE A 643 28.36 37.07 4.26
C ILE A 643 29.85 36.93 4.61
N ARG A 644 30.46 37.97 5.20
CA ARG A 644 31.86 37.91 5.64
C ARG A 644 32.09 36.84 6.71
N ALA A 645 31.16 36.74 7.66
CA ALA A 645 31.20 35.71 8.70
C ALA A 645 31.09 34.29 8.13
N LEU A 646 30.12 34.05 7.25
CA LEU A 646 29.91 32.74 6.62
C LEU A 646 31.10 32.33 5.75
N ASN A 647 31.66 33.26 4.96
CA ASN A 647 32.86 32.98 4.18
C ASN A 647 34.02 32.56 5.08
N LYS A 648 34.22 33.28 6.19
CA LYS A 648 35.28 32.94 7.15
C LYS A 648 35.05 31.59 7.82
N VAL A 649 33.79 31.23 8.12
CA VAL A 649 33.45 29.91 8.68
C VAL A 649 33.78 28.80 7.68
N LEU A 650 33.45 28.97 6.39
CA LEU A 650 33.77 27.98 5.35
C LEU A 650 35.27 27.80 5.12
N ASP A 651 36.05 28.87 5.27
CA ASP A 651 37.52 28.84 5.13
C ASP A 651 38.25 28.33 6.39
N THR A 652 37.54 28.15 7.51
CA THR A 652 38.16 27.74 8.78
C THR A 652 38.22 26.22 8.91
N ASP A 653 39.36 25.70 9.35
CA ASP A 653 39.47 24.30 9.76
C ASP A 653 38.70 24.05 11.07
N LEU A 654 37.52 23.46 10.92
CA LEU A 654 36.66 23.09 12.05
C LEU A 654 37.05 21.74 12.67
N GLY A 655 38.09 21.09 12.17
CA GLY A 655 38.65 19.86 12.70
C GLY A 655 38.46 18.68 11.75
N THR A 656 39.47 17.83 11.72
CA THR A 656 39.55 16.62 10.89
C THR A 656 39.98 15.43 11.73
N SER A 657 39.67 14.22 11.28
CA SER A 657 40.22 12.99 11.84
C SER A 657 40.57 12.00 10.73
N GLU A 658 41.46 11.08 11.03
CA GLU A 658 41.90 10.06 10.08
C GLU A 658 40.73 9.18 9.60
N ARG A 659 39.86 8.74 10.51
CA ARG A 659 38.72 7.86 10.19
C ARG A 659 37.56 8.62 9.54
N TYR A 660 37.17 9.79 10.07
CA TYR A 660 35.96 10.49 9.62
C TYR A 660 36.24 11.60 8.60
N GLY A 661 37.51 11.90 8.31
CA GLY A 661 37.88 12.99 7.41
C GLY A 661 37.52 14.35 8.01
N ASN A 662 37.12 15.30 7.16
CA ASN A 662 36.89 16.69 7.57
C ASN A 662 35.49 16.93 8.15
N THR A 663 35.40 17.84 9.12
CA THR A 663 34.14 18.46 9.53
C THR A 663 33.62 19.30 8.37
N THR A 664 32.36 19.10 7.98
CA THR A 664 31.76 19.81 6.84
C THR A 664 30.60 20.69 7.28
N VAL A 665 30.47 21.85 6.64
CA VAL A 665 29.43 22.84 6.93
C VAL A 665 28.53 23.00 5.72
N ASN A 666 27.22 22.86 5.92
CA ASN A 666 26.21 23.22 4.95
C ASN A 666 25.44 24.46 5.44
N ILE A 667 25.41 25.52 4.63
CA ILE A 667 24.59 26.70 4.90
C ILE A 667 23.25 26.49 4.19
N GLY A 668 22.28 25.92 4.91
CA GLY A 668 21.02 25.45 4.32
C GLY A 668 19.98 26.54 4.10
N LEU A 669 20.05 27.67 4.83
CA LEU A 669 19.12 28.79 4.67
C LEU A 669 19.84 30.11 4.96
N ILE A 670 19.59 31.14 4.15
CA ILE A 670 20.03 32.51 4.38
C ILE A 670 18.86 33.45 4.13
N GLU A 671 18.61 34.36 5.07
CA GLU A 671 17.55 35.38 4.99
C GLU A 671 18.10 36.74 5.41
N GLY A 672 17.68 37.82 4.74
CA GLY A 672 18.06 39.18 5.15
C GLY A 672 17.67 40.25 4.14
N GLY A 673 17.40 41.47 4.64
CA GLY A 673 16.98 42.61 3.83
C GLY A 673 15.46 42.72 3.62
N VAL A 674 15.04 43.86 3.07
CA VAL A 674 13.61 44.17 2.81
C VAL A 674 13.41 44.68 1.39
N ALA A 675 14.31 45.53 0.90
CA ALA A 675 14.30 46.07 -0.46
C ALA A 675 15.71 46.46 -0.90
N ALA A 676 15.97 46.50 -2.20
CA ALA A 676 17.30 46.81 -2.76
C ALA A 676 17.82 48.22 -2.39
N ASN A 677 16.92 49.16 -2.12
CA ASN A 677 17.25 50.53 -1.72
C ASN A 677 17.33 50.74 -0.19
N VAL A 678 17.28 49.66 0.60
CA VAL A 678 17.34 49.71 2.07
C VAL A 678 18.50 48.87 2.57
N ILE A 679 19.38 49.48 3.38
CA ILE A 679 20.47 48.79 4.08
C ILE A 679 19.84 47.82 5.10
N PRO A 680 20.12 46.51 5.02
CA PRO A 680 19.52 45.51 5.92
C PRO A 680 19.91 45.72 7.39
N LYS A 681 18.91 45.83 8.28
CA LYS A 681 19.12 45.84 9.73
C LYS A 681 19.32 44.44 10.31
N ASP A 682 18.74 43.42 9.69
CA ASP A 682 18.70 42.06 10.20
C ASP A 682 19.01 41.08 9.07
N ALA A 683 19.81 40.07 9.38
CA ALA A 683 20.07 38.92 8.52
C ALA A 683 20.34 37.69 9.38
N SER A 684 20.10 36.49 8.85
CA SER A 684 20.39 35.24 9.54
C SER A 684 20.71 34.10 8.59
N ALA A 685 21.43 33.10 9.08
CA ALA A 685 21.74 31.88 8.37
C ALA A 685 21.62 30.65 9.26
N LYS A 686 21.02 29.57 8.74
CA LYS A 686 20.95 28.26 9.41
C LYS A 686 22.00 27.32 8.81
N LEU A 687 22.73 26.65 9.68
CA LEU A 687 23.84 25.77 9.33
C LEU A 687 23.56 24.36 9.85
N ALA A 688 23.86 23.36 9.03
CA ALA A 688 23.98 21.96 9.43
C ALA A 688 25.43 21.53 9.29
N ILE A 689 26.01 20.99 10.35
CA ILE A 689 27.45 20.72 10.42
C ILE A 689 27.67 19.25 10.75
N ARG A 690 28.39 18.53 9.89
CA ARG A 690 28.79 17.13 10.12
C ARG A 690 30.14 17.13 10.82
N VAL A 691 30.15 16.73 12.08
CA VAL A 691 31.32 16.82 12.98
C VAL A 691 32.20 15.60 12.83
N ALA A 692 33.46 15.77 12.45
CA ALA A 692 34.39 14.68 12.19
C ALA A 692 35.52 14.55 13.24
N SER A 693 35.62 15.49 14.18
CA SER A 693 36.69 15.54 15.20
C SER A 693 36.14 15.62 16.63
N GLY A 694 37.01 15.33 17.60
CA GLY A 694 36.68 15.35 19.03
C GLY A 694 35.98 14.06 19.49
N THR A 695 35.56 14.05 20.76
CA THR A 695 34.83 12.90 21.34
C THR A 695 33.35 12.97 21.02
N GLN A 696 32.63 11.84 21.08
CA GLN A 696 31.17 11.80 20.89
C GLN A 696 30.43 12.85 21.74
N LYS A 697 30.82 13.07 23.00
CA LYS A 697 30.16 14.06 23.89
C LYS A 697 30.64 15.51 23.70
N GLY A 698 31.83 15.71 23.15
CA GLY A 698 32.51 17.02 23.14
C GLY A 698 32.71 17.64 21.75
N GLY A 699 32.74 16.84 20.69
CA GLY A 699 33.12 17.30 19.35
C GLY A 699 32.24 18.42 18.80
N ALA A 700 30.92 18.31 18.97
CA ALA A 700 29.99 19.39 18.58
C ALA A 700 30.31 20.71 19.28
N LYS A 701 30.49 20.69 20.60
CA LYS A 701 30.87 21.90 21.36
C LYS A 701 32.20 22.48 20.92
N GLU A 702 33.17 21.64 20.59
CA GLU A 702 34.47 22.12 20.08
C GLU A 702 34.31 22.86 18.76
N VAL A 703 33.52 22.33 17.83
CA VAL A 703 33.21 22.99 16.55
C VAL A 703 32.43 24.29 16.77
N GLU A 704 31.44 24.28 17.67
CA GLU A 704 30.67 25.47 18.05
C GLU A 704 31.57 26.58 18.59
N GLU A 705 32.51 26.26 19.49
CA GLU A 705 33.46 27.24 20.04
C GLU A 705 34.43 27.78 18.97
N ARG A 706 34.87 26.93 18.03
CA ARG A 706 35.67 27.38 16.88
C ARG A 706 34.89 28.37 16.03
N ILE A 707 33.61 28.11 15.74
CA ILE A 707 32.77 29.02 14.96
C ILE A 707 32.51 30.31 15.74
N LYS A 708 32.18 30.25 17.03
CA LYS A 708 32.01 31.46 17.86
C LYS A 708 33.25 32.35 17.83
N LYS A 709 34.44 31.75 17.88
CA LYS A 709 35.71 32.48 17.75
C LYS A 709 35.89 33.13 16.38
N VAL A 710 35.42 32.49 15.31
CA VAL A 710 35.41 33.09 13.97
C VAL A 710 34.44 34.27 13.91
N LEU A 711 33.25 34.14 14.50
CA LEU A 711 32.25 35.22 14.50
C LEU A 711 32.76 36.46 15.27
N SER A 712 33.38 36.27 16.43
CA SER A 712 33.94 37.39 17.21
C SER A 712 35.11 38.09 16.52
N GLN A 713 35.89 37.37 15.70
CA GLN A 713 36.93 37.96 14.86
C GLN A 713 36.38 38.82 13.71
N VAL A 714 35.16 38.53 13.25
CA VAL A 714 34.54 39.30 12.16
C VAL A 714 33.86 40.55 12.71
N ASP A 715 32.96 40.39 13.68
CA ASP A 715 32.22 41.51 14.30
C ASP A 715 31.48 41.03 15.57
N ASP A 716 32.14 41.10 16.71
CA ASP A 716 31.61 40.60 18.00
C ASP A 716 30.33 41.32 18.47
N GLU A 717 30.14 42.58 18.07
CA GLU A 717 28.96 43.37 18.45
C GLU A 717 27.75 43.08 17.55
N ALA A 718 27.98 42.76 16.27
CA ALA A 718 26.91 42.53 15.30
C ALA A 718 26.48 41.07 15.16
N LEU A 719 27.35 40.11 15.49
CA LEU A 719 27.09 38.69 15.25
C LEU A 719 26.72 37.98 16.54
N SER A 720 25.71 37.13 16.47
CA SER A 720 25.39 36.17 17.52
C SER A 720 25.07 34.81 16.92
N SER A 721 25.19 33.77 17.74
CA SER A 721 24.91 32.40 17.33
C SER A 721 24.10 31.65 18.36
N GLU A 722 23.10 30.90 17.90
CA GLU A 722 22.30 29.96 18.69
C GLU A 722 22.58 28.55 18.19
N TRP A 723 22.79 27.60 19.10
CA TRP A 723 23.19 26.24 18.76
C TRP A 723 22.21 25.23 19.35
N ARG A 724 21.88 24.19 18.58
CA ARG A 724 21.16 23.02 19.08
C ARG A 724 22.15 22.02 19.67
N SER A 725 21.69 21.22 20.63
CA SER A 725 22.51 20.13 21.17
C SER A 725 22.96 19.21 20.03
N GLY A 726 24.26 19.01 19.92
CA GLY A 726 24.89 18.11 18.97
C GLY A 726 25.80 17.09 19.63
N TYR A 727 26.41 16.23 18.82
CA TYR A 727 27.39 15.23 19.24
C TYR A 727 28.55 15.15 18.24
N GLY A 728 29.71 14.66 18.68
CA GLY A 728 30.88 14.39 17.85
C GLY A 728 30.80 13.03 17.13
N PRO A 729 31.87 12.56 16.46
CA PRO A 729 31.86 11.28 15.78
C PRO A 729 31.47 10.11 16.70
N VAL A 730 30.80 9.12 16.12
CA VAL A 730 30.31 7.92 16.82
C VAL A 730 30.99 6.71 16.20
N GLU A 731 31.59 5.87 17.04
CA GLU A 731 32.27 4.65 16.60
C GLU A 731 31.32 3.45 16.59
N CYS A 732 31.45 2.60 15.56
CA CYS A 732 30.74 1.33 15.45
C CYS A 732 31.74 0.20 15.20
N VAL A 733 31.36 -1.02 15.58
CA VAL A 733 32.18 -2.21 15.36
C VAL A 733 32.11 -2.60 13.88
N CYS A 734 33.26 -2.63 13.21
CA CYS A 734 33.38 -3.06 11.82
C CYS A 734 34.48 -4.09 11.56
N GLU A 735 35.30 -4.40 12.57
CA GLU A 735 36.29 -5.47 12.49
C GLU A 735 35.69 -6.74 13.08
N LEU A 736 35.28 -7.66 12.20
CA LEU A 736 34.66 -8.93 12.59
C LEU A 736 35.60 -10.09 12.28
N VAL A 737 36.17 -10.68 13.32
CA VAL A 737 37.04 -11.87 13.23
C VAL A 737 36.22 -13.10 13.62
N GLY A 738 36.05 -14.05 12.71
CA GLY A 738 35.33 -15.30 12.97
C GLY A 738 36.08 -16.26 13.90
N SER A 739 35.42 -17.33 14.34
CA SER A 739 35.99 -18.34 15.25
C SER A 739 37.16 -19.16 14.68
N ASN A 740 37.45 -19.02 13.38
CA ASN A 740 38.59 -19.64 12.70
C ASN A 740 39.63 -18.60 12.23
N ASP A 741 39.58 -17.36 12.74
CA ASP A 741 40.39 -16.23 12.27
C ASP A 741 40.09 -15.76 10.82
N ASP A 742 38.98 -16.24 10.24
CA ASP A 742 38.49 -15.81 8.93
C ASP A 742 37.72 -14.48 9.04
N ASN A 743 38.04 -13.51 8.18
CA ASN A 743 37.28 -12.27 8.04
C ASN A 743 35.86 -12.60 7.53
N LEU A 744 34.82 -12.12 8.24
CA LEU A 744 33.41 -12.30 7.83
C LEU A 744 33.07 -11.65 6.48
N GLY A 745 34.01 -10.89 5.90
CA GLY A 745 34.02 -10.50 4.50
C GLY A 745 33.09 -9.33 4.19
N PHE A 746 32.78 -8.50 5.17
CA PHE A 746 32.07 -7.25 4.95
C PHE A 746 33.03 -6.20 4.38
N GLU A 747 32.63 -5.56 3.28
CA GLU A 747 33.18 -4.26 2.94
C GLU A 747 32.84 -3.25 4.05
N THR A 748 33.75 -2.31 4.32
CA THR A 748 33.57 -1.31 5.36
C THR A 748 33.44 0.10 4.79
N MET A 749 32.75 0.96 5.53
CA MET A 749 32.62 2.38 5.19
C MET A 749 32.59 3.25 6.43
N VAL A 750 32.62 4.57 6.22
CA VAL A 750 32.35 5.56 7.27
C VAL A 750 31.18 6.41 6.82
N ALA A 751 30.09 6.38 7.58
CA ALA A 751 28.90 7.14 7.23
C ALA A 751 29.12 8.65 7.50
N SER A 752 28.76 9.47 6.53
CA SER A 752 28.92 10.94 6.63
C SER A 752 27.70 11.65 7.24
N TYR A 753 26.69 10.88 7.65
CA TYR A 753 25.43 11.33 8.24
C TYR A 753 25.30 10.83 9.69
N GLY A 754 24.29 11.34 10.40
CA GLY A 754 23.99 10.90 11.76
C GLY A 754 22.93 9.81 11.74
N THR A 755 22.84 9.02 12.81
CA THR A 755 21.86 7.95 12.97
C THR A 755 21.37 7.92 14.42
N ASP A 756 20.54 6.94 14.77
CA ASP A 756 20.06 6.71 16.13
C ASP A 756 21.06 6.02 17.09
N VAL A 757 22.22 5.56 16.60
CA VAL A 757 23.26 4.90 17.41
C VAL A 757 23.61 5.67 18.71
N PRO A 758 23.90 6.98 18.70
CA PRO A 758 24.21 7.73 19.92
C PRO A 758 23.02 7.95 20.86
N ASN A 759 21.79 7.68 20.42
CA ASN A 759 20.58 7.88 21.22
C ASN A 759 20.26 6.67 22.11
N LEU A 760 20.82 5.50 21.81
CA LEU A 760 20.76 4.33 22.69
C LEU A 760 21.85 4.43 23.77
N GLN A 761 21.44 4.44 25.03
CA GLN A 761 22.35 4.44 26.18
C GLN A 761 22.71 3.03 26.62
N GLY A 762 23.86 2.90 27.29
CA GLY A 762 24.39 1.64 27.81
C GLY A 762 25.66 1.21 27.09
N GLY A 763 26.53 0.47 27.77
CA GLY A 763 27.82 0.02 27.21
C GLY A 763 27.68 -1.19 26.30
N HIS A 764 26.93 -1.06 25.20
CA HIS A 764 26.73 -2.10 24.19
C HIS A 764 27.70 -1.93 23.02
N LYS A 765 27.99 -3.01 22.29
CA LYS A 765 28.64 -2.93 20.98
C LYS A 765 27.61 -2.54 19.92
N SER A 766 27.90 -1.53 19.09
CA SER A 766 26.99 -1.07 18.03
C SER A 766 27.51 -1.45 16.66
N TYR A 767 26.65 -2.10 15.86
CA TYR A 767 26.90 -2.42 14.45
C TYR A 767 25.94 -1.60 13.60
N LEU A 768 26.42 -1.04 12.49
CA LEU A 768 25.63 -0.19 11.60
C LEU A 768 25.71 -0.74 10.17
N TYR A 769 24.59 -1.23 9.66
CA TYR A 769 24.53 -1.99 8.41
C TYR A 769 23.13 -1.97 7.81
N GLY A 770 23.00 -1.77 6.50
CA GLY A 770 21.75 -1.95 5.78
C GLY A 770 21.86 -1.73 4.26
N PRO A 771 20.79 -2.07 3.51
CA PRO A 771 20.74 -1.96 2.06
C PRO A 771 20.52 -0.54 1.56
N GLY A 772 20.88 -0.31 0.30
CA GLY A 772 20.66 0.96 -0.38
C GLY A 772 21.68 2.03 -0.01
N SER A 773 21.73 3.10 -0.79
CA SER A 773 22.72 4.17 -0.62
C SER A 773 22.04 5.43 -0.10
N ILE A 774 22.66 6.08 0.90
CA ILE A 774 22.23 7.40 1.36
C ILE A 774 22.21 8.45 0.22
N LEU A 775 22.92 8.22 -0.88
CA LEU A 775 22.99 9.14 -2.02
C LEU A 775 21.66 9.30 -2.77
N VAL A 776 20.77 8.30 -2.68
CA VAL A 776 19.41 8.35 -3.26
C VAL A 776 18.34 8.53 -2.20
N ALA A 777 18.68 8.45 -0.91
CA ALA A 777 17.77 8.75 0.18
C ALA A 777 17.30 10.21 0.11
N HIS A 778 16.06 10.45 0.52
CA HIS A 778 15.40 11.78 0.52
C HIS A 778 15.17 12.41 -0.87
N GLY A 779 15.66 11.79 -1.95
CA GLY A 779 15.43 12.18 -3.34
C GLY A 779 14.11 11.70 -3.94
N ASP A 780 13.81 12.14 -5.15
CA ASP A 780 12.65 11.69 -5.94
C ASP A 780 12.85 10.30 -6.55
N ASP A 781 14.12 9.88 -6.70
CA ASP A 781 14.58 8.62 -7.27
C ASP A 781 15.02 7.61 -6.20
N GLU A 782 14.52 7.77 -4.96
CA GLU A 782 14.82 6.84 -3.86
C GLU A 782 14.44 5.41 -4.27
N GLY A 783 15.46 4.55 -4.31
CA GLY A 783 15.31 3.16 -4.74
C GLY A 783 16.57 2.31 -4.58
N LEU A 784 16.37 1.00 -4.59
CA LEU A 784 17.44 -0.01 -4.53
C LEU A 784 17.06 -1.23 -5.34
N LYS A 785 18.04 -2.06 -5.70
CA LYS A 785 17.81 -3.30 -6.44
C LYS A 785 17.36 -4.43 -5.52
N VAL A 786 16.55 -5.34 -6.04
CA VAL A 786 16.15 -6.58 -5.34
C VAL A 786 17.39 -7.33 -4.80
N SER A 787 18.48 -7.39 -5.56
CA SER A 787 19.73 -8.04 -5.13
C SER A 787 20.35 -7.39 -3.89
N GLU A 788 20.28 -6.05 -3.78
CA GLU A 788 20.82 -5.32 -2.63
C GLU A 788 19.97 -5.62 -1.38
N LEU A 789 18.66 -5.76 -1.53
CA LEU A 789 17.76 -6.14 -0.43
C LEU A 789 18.00 -7.59 0.05
N GLU A 790 18.21 -8.53 -0.87
CA GLU A 790 18.52 -9.92 -0.53
C GLU A 790 19.90 -10.06 0.11
N GLU A 791 20.90 -9.34 -0.39
CA GLU A 791 22.23 -9.29 0.21
C GLU A 791 22.18 -8.78 1.65
N ALA A 792 21.34 -7.77 1.94
CA ALA A 792 21.13 -7.32 3.32
C ALA A 792 20.57 -8.41 4.23
N VAL A 793 19.66 -9.27 3.75
CA VAL A 793 19.16 -10.40 4.55
C VAL A 793 20.31 -11.32 4.94
N GLU A 794 21.18 -11.68 3.99
CA GLU A 794 22.35 -12.51 4.27
C GLU A 794 23.36 -11.82 5.19
N GLY A 795 23.56 -10.51 5.03
CA GLY A 795 24.40 -9.69 5.91
C GLY A 795 23.88 -9.68 7.36
N TYR A 796 22.58 -9.42 7.56
CA TYR A 796 21.99 -9.48 8.89
C TYR A 796 22.04 -10.88 9.48
N LYS A 797 21.87 -11.95 8.69
CA LYS A 797 22.03 -13.33 9.18
C LYS A 797 23.43 -13.56 9.74
N LYS A 798 24.47 -13.16 9.00
CA LYS A 798 25.87 -13.25 9.43
C LYS A 798 26.11 -12.47 10.72
N LEU A 799 25.63 -11.23 10.81
CA LEU A 799 25.79 -10.38 12.00
C LEU A 799 25.09 -10.97 13.23
N ILE A 800 23.85 -11.43 13.09
CA ILE A 800 23.09 -12.06 14.18
C ILE A 800 23.82 -13.31 14.69
N GLN A 801 24.28 -14.18 13.78
CA GLN A 801 25.02 -15.39 14.14
C GLN A 801 26.36 -15.08 14.80
N TYR A 802 27.09 -14.08 14.30
CA TYR A 802 28.35 -13.63 14.88
C TYR A 802 28.17 -13.15 16.32
N VAL A 803 27.24 -12.21 16.54
CA VAL A 803 26.99 -11.62 17.85
C VAL A 803 26.53 -12.65 18.87
N LEU A 804 25.70 -13.62 18.46
CA LEU A 804 25.23 -14.68 19.35
C LEU A 804 26.27 -15.81 19.53
N GLY A 805 27.18 -15.98 18.56
CA GLY A 805 28.24 -17.00 18.53
C GLY A 805 29.50 -16.63 19.33
N GLU A 806 29.82 -15.35 19.52
CA GLU A 806 30.97 -14.84 20.29
C GLU A 806 31.10 -15.44 21.73
N LYS A 807 30.07 -16.11 22.26
CA LYS A 807 30.10 -16.72 23.61
C LYS A 807 30.59 -18.16 23.68
N LYS A 808 30.73 -18.92 22.58
CA LYS A 808 31.29 -20.28 22.66
C LYS A 808 32.74 -20.27 23.15
N GLU A 809 33.55 -19.31 22.73
CA GLU A 809 34.97 -19.24 23.14
C GLU A 809 35.19 -18.76 24.59
N LYS A 810 34.32 -17.89 25.13
CA LYS A 810 34.50 -17.36 26.50
C LYS A 810 34.06 -18.32 27.61
N THR A 811 33.34 -19.39 27.27
CA THR A 811 32.88 -20.36 28.28
C THR A 811 33.85 -21.54 28.40
N GLU A 812 34.58 -21.90 27.34
CA GLU A 812 35.61 -22.97 27.40
C GLU A 812 36.96 -22.51 28.01
N MET A 813 37.25 -21.20 28.07
CA MET A 813 38.47 -20.71 28.75
C MET A 813 38.32 -20.41 30.26
N LYS A 814 37.16 -20.72 30.88
CA LYS A 814 37.01 -20.57 32.34
C LYS A 814 37.09 -21.89 33.12
N ASP A 815 37.14 -23.03 32.43
CA ASP A 815 37.29 -24.36 33.02
C ASP A 815 38.61 -25.06 32.61
N LEU A 816 39.67 -24.28 32.35
CA LEU A 816 41.05 -24.76 32.17
C LEU A 816 42.03 -24.06 33.12
#